data_AF-A0A838ERK3-F1
#
_entry.id   AF-A0A838ERK3-F1
#
_cell.length_a   1.000
_cell.length_b   1.000
_cell.length_c   1.000
_cell.angle_alpha   90.00
_cell.angle_beta   90.00
_cell.angle_gamma   90.00
#
_symmetry.space_group_name_H-M   'P 1'
#
loop_
_entity.id
_entity.type
_entity.pdbx_description
1 polymer ?
#
loop_
_entity_poly.entity_id
_entity_poly.type
_entity_poly.pdbx_seq_one_letter_code
_entity_poly.pdbx_strand_id
1 'polypeptide(L)'
;MHTLHLSDSPKKSKSSIIGLVLLLFVIAGGVFLLATPAQQVVHAAASAPANSAVTTFRNDNAHTGQYPNETILNTTNVNQSQFGKRVSYPVDGQLYAQPLYIPNLSISGATHNVVFAATENDSVYAFDADQTSAVAPLWKTSLLPGGATAVPYAVTSCGDMQPIIGITGTPVIDPGTNTMYVVSYSQEGGSLIYRLHALDITTGQDKGTPIVIQGSAPGTGPGSVNGTVNFDAHVERQRVALVMTGGKVYVAFASFCDNGNYHGWVFSYSYNGSTFQQVNTYITTPAGLQASIWGGDGALVSDNNGNFYIMTGNGTFNANTGGNDVGDSFVRLNAQLQRQDYFTPFNQSCISAGDQDLGSGAPLLLPGANALIGGGKEGRIYVVNTTNMGQFTVDPNLTCNGSAEENRTDIDKVQQETPPATFGEIFSTPAFWNGPNGQYVYVSSVGSQTKAYSWINGKLSATPTSVTSVTFGFTGGDPVVSSNGTASGTGVLWTIDSGSILRAYDASNLANELYDSNQNGSRDGLGGGYVKYSTVAVANGEAFVGTAANLAIFGLLPSGSPPTPTPTPTHIPGGIQINSGGTASGTFVADTDFVNGTTVTSTNAITTSGVANAAPQAVYQSNRFGTFSYIVPGLNANTSYTVRLHFAETYWTAAGQRVFNVSINGQQVLTNFDIVAAAGAANKAVVEQFTATADSAGRVSFQFITVKDNAQVNGIEIVPSGSPPPPSGIQINSGGPVVAPFIADTDFVNGTTVTSTNAITTSGVANAAPQAVYQSNRFGTFGYTIGSLVAGKTYTVRLHFAETYWTAAGQRVFNVTINSQQVLTNFDIVAAAGAANKAVVEQFTATADSTGKITLQFITVKDNAQVNGIEIL
;
A
#
# COMPACT_ATOMS: atom_id res chain seq x y z
N MET A 1 -2.59 -57.77 37.80
CA MET A 1 -2.85 -57.33 39.18
C MET A 1 -1.89 -56.20 39.49
N HIS A 2 -2.44 -55.00 39.60
CA HIS A 2 -1.74 -53.73 39.74
C HIS A 2 -1.79 -53.26 41.18
N THR A 3 -0.68 -52.70 41.66
CA THR A 3 -0.60 -51.87 42.87
C THR A 3 0.59 -50.93 42.75
N LEU A 4 0.36 -49.63 42.95
CA LEU A 4 1.26 -48.62 43.55
C LEU A 4 0.48 -47.28 43.57
N HIS A 5 0.07 -46.66 44.70
CA HIS A 5 0.71 -46.12 45.92
C HIS A 5 1.35 -44.72 45.81
N LEU A 6 0.65 -43.79 46.48
CA LEU A 6 1.05 -42.80 47.50
C LEU A 6 2.11 -41.71 47.24
N SER A 7 1.61 -40.48 47.44
CA SER A 7 2.12 -39.28 48.13
C SER A 7 3.61 -39.00 48.34
N ASP A 8 3.94 -37.75 48.00
CA ASP A 8 4.85 -36.79 48.63
C ASP A 8 6.36 -37.10 48.82
N SER A 9 7.13 -36.28 48.09
CA SER A 9 8.41 -35.60 48.39
C SER A 9 9.43 -36.26 49.34
N PRO A 10 10.71 -36.31 48.94
CA PRO A 10 11.73 -35.73 49.83
C PRO A 10 12.97 -35.10 49.15
N LYS A 11 13.64 -34.22 49.90
CA LYS A 11 15.06 -33.86 49.75
C LYS A 11 15.95 -35.07 50.09
N LYS A 12 17.02 -35.34 49.33
CA LYS A 12 18.37 -35.68 49.84
C LYS A 12 19.44 -35.85 48.74
N SER A 13 20.67 -35.59 49.15
CA SER A 13 21.88 -35.38 48.36
C SER A 13 22.76 -36.62 48.18
N LYS A 14 23.55 -36.60 47.09
CA LYS A 14 24.93 -37.09 46.89
C LYS A 14 25.26 -38.57 47.22
N SER A 15 25.72 -39.32 46.20
CA SER A 15 27.12 -39.80 46.07
C SER A 15 27.30 -40.90 45.00
N SER A 16 28.15 -40.59 44.01
CA SER A 16 29.33 -41.36 43.52
C SER A 16 29.24 -42.77 42.89
N ILE A 17 30.23 -43.02 41.99
CA ILE A 17 30.89 -44.28 41.54
C ILE A 17 30.46 -44.75 40.13
N ILE A 18 31.21 -44.50 39.03
CA ILE A 18 32.43 -45.18 38.52
C ILE A 18 32.19 -46.70 38.35
N GLY A 19 32.32 -47.41 37.23
CA GLY A 19 32.84 -47.21 35.87
C GLY A 19 33.10 -48.62 35.32
N LEU A 20 33.10 -48.84 33.99
CA LEU A 20 33.96 -49.86 33.37
C LEU A 20 34.10 -49.64 31.86
N VAL A 21 35.33 -49.84 31.43
CA VAL A 21 35.97 -49.60 30.14
C VAL A 21 35.67 -50.74 29.16
N LEU A 22 35.48 -50.43 27.87
CA LEU A 22 36.18 -51.16 26.79
C LEU A 22 36.36 -50.30 25.53
N LEU A 23 37.58 -50.36 25.02
CA LEU A 23 38.22 -49.51 24.01
C LEU A 23 38.14 -50.20 22.64
N LEU A 24 37.86 -49.48 21.56
CA LEU A 24 38.44 -49.73 20.23
C LEU A 24 38.28 -48.51 19.29
N PHE A 25 39.42 -48.05 18.77
CA PHE A 25 39.67 -46.97 17.81
C PHE A 25 38.91 -47.20 16.47
N VAL A 26 38.48 -46.18 15.71
CA VAL A 26 39.28 -45.45 14.71
C VAL A 26 38.69 -44.05 14.38
N ILE A 27 39.60 -43.08 14.42
CA ILE A 27 39.74 -41.72 13.84
C ILE A 27 38.76 -41.27 12.73
N ALA A 28 38.11 -40.10 12.94
CA ALA A 28 38.03 -39.01 11.96
C ALA A 28 37.75 -37.67 12.70
N GLY A 29 38.61 -36.68 12.50
CA GLY A 29 38.55 -35.38 13.16
C GLY A 29 37.34 -34.54 12.73
N GLY A 30 36.71 -33.89 13.70
CA GLY A 30 35.68 -32.88 13.49
C GLY A 30 35.83 -31.80 14.55
N VAL A 31 36.26 -30.62 14.12
CA VAL A 31 36.34 -29.38 14.90
C VAL A 31 34.93 -29.05 15.42
N PHE A 32 34.74 -29.05 16.74
CA PHE A 32 33.55 -28.47 17.36
C PHE A 32 33.66 -26.94 17.30
N LEU A 33 33.09 -26.35 16.24
CA LEU A 33 32.75 -24.93 16.22
C LEU A 33 31.57 -24.71 17.17
N LEU A 34 31.84 -23.99 18.26
CA LEU A 34 30.82 -23.40 19.11
C LEU A 34 30.02 -22.41 18.26
N ALA A 35 28.83 -22.82 17.81
CA ALA A 35 27.87 -21.92 17.18
C ALA A 35 27.36 -20.94 18.23
N THR A 36 27.76 -19.68 18.13
CA THR A 36 27.09 -18.56 18.78
C THR A 36 25.63 -18.52 18.29
N PRO A 37 24.64 -18.31 19.17
CA PRO A 37 23.26 -18.17 18.72
C PRO A 37 23.17 -16.98 17.76
N ALA A 38 22.68 -17.22 16.55
CA ALA A 38 22.39 -16.16 15.61
C ALA A 38 21.38 -15.21 16.26
N GLN A 39 21.79 -13.96 16.50
CA GLN A 39 20.84 -12.89 16.77
C GLN A 39 19.95 -12.78 15.54
N GLN A 40 18.66 -13.09 15.70
CA GLN A 40 17.62 -12.71 14.74
C GLN A 40 17.70 -11.19 14.57
N VAL A 41 18.18 -10.75 13.41
CA VAL A 41 18.04 -9.37 12.98
C VAL A 41 16.56 -9.17 12.69
N VAL A 42 15.82 -8.66 13.66
CA VAL A 42 14.45 -8.16 13.46
C VAL A 42 14.57 -7.06 12.41
N HIS A 43 14.20 -7.36 11.17
CA HIS A 43 14.01 -6.33 10.17
C HIS A 43 12.85 -5.48 10.68
N ALA A 44 13.11 -4.25 11.09
CA ALA A 44 12.05 -3.29 11.33
C ALA A 44 11.30 -3.15 10.00
N ALA A 45 10.04 -3.61 9.97
CA ALA A 45 9.17 -3.51 8.81
C ALA A 45 9.14 -2.05 8.34
N ALA A 46 9.38 -1.82 7.05
CA ALA A 46 9.13 -0.52 6.48
C ALA A 46 7.62 -0.24 6.61
N SER A 47 7.26 0.90 7.17
CA SER A 47 5.85 1.26 7.33
C SER A 47 5.17 1.32 5.97
N ALA A 48 4.17 0.48 5.75
CA ALA A 48 3.39 0.48 4.51
C ALA A 48 2.38 1.64 4.52
N PRO A 49 2.03 2.25 3.38
CA PRO A 49 0.99 3.28 3.33
C PRO A 49 -0.37 2.73 3.82
N ALA A 50 -1.10 3.45 4.67
CA ALA A 50 -2.38 2.96 5.19
C ALA A 50 -3.44 2.68 4.09
N ASN A 51 -3.35 3.38 2.97
CA ASN A 51 -4.21 3.21 1.80
C ASN A 51 -3.87 1.97 0.93
N SER A 52 -2.88 1.16 1.30
CA SER A 52 -2.61 -0.14 0.67
C SER A 52 -3.42 -1.30 1.29
N ALA A 53 -4.23 -1.03 2.33
CA ALA A 53 -5.07 -2.04 2.96
C ALA A 53 -6.05 -2.70 1.95
N VAL A 54 -6.09 -4.03 1.96
CA VAL A 54 -7.07 -4.84 1.22
C VAL A 54 -8.02 -5.45 2.24
N THR A 55 -9.13 -4.76 2.47
CA THR A 55 -10.06 -5.08 3.57
C THR A 55 -11.26 -5.91 3.14
N THR A 56 -11.47 -6.07 1.84
CA THR A 56 -12.58 -6.81 1.26
C THR A 56 -12.15 -7.45 -0.05
N PHE A 57 -13.00 -8.33 -0.58
CA PHE A 57 -12.82 -8.93 -1.89
C PHE A 57 -12.55 -7.87 -2.96
N ARG A 58 -11.50 -8.04 -3.77
CA ARG A 58 -11.15 -7.13 -4.88
C ARG A 58 -11.14 -5.64 -4.51
N ASN A 59 -10.58 -5.36 -3.32
CA ASN A 59 -10.17 -4.05 -2.78
C ASN A 59 -11.28 -3.07 -2.32
N ASP A 60 -12.45 -3.05 -2.97
CA ASP A 60 -13.51 -2.09 -2.67
C ASP A 60 -14.91 -2.71 -2.72
N ASN A 61 -15.93 -1.99 -2.26
CA ASN A 61 -17.33 -2.46 -2.23
C ASN A 61 -18.03 -2.49 -3.60
N ALA A 62 -17.41 -1.93 -4.64
CA ALA A 62 -17.81 -2.13 -6.02
C ALA A 62 -17.08 -3.34 -6.65
N HIS A 63 -16.21 -3.99 -5.87
CA HIS A 63 -15.38 -5.14 -6.18
C HIS A 63 -14.64 -4.99 -7.50
N THR A 64 -14.11 -3.78 -7.76
CA THR A 64 -13.60 -3.43 -9.08
C THR A 64 -12.36 -4.21 -9.49
N GLY A 65 -11.64 -4.80 -8.54
CA GLY A 65 -10.37 -5.49 -8.80
C GLY A 65 -9.23 -4.52 -9.10
N GLN A 66 -9.40 -3.22 -8.85
CA GLN A 66 -8.33 -2.23 -8.97
C GLN A 66 -7.65 -2.03 -7.62
N TYR A 67 -6.32 -2.10 -7.59
CA TYR A 67 -5.45 -1.76 -6.46
C TYR A 67 -4.63 -0.51 -6.84
N PRO A 68 -5.22 0.70 -6.77
CA PRO A 68 -4.65 1.89 -7.40
C PRO A 68 -3.61 2.59 -6.51
N ASN A 69 -3.29 2.04 -5.35
CA ASN A 69 -2.31 2.59 -4.41
C ASN A 69 -1.00 1.77 -4.38
N GLU A 70 -0.78 0.91 -5.38
CA GLU A 70 0.44 0.11 -5.48
C GLU A 70 1.55 0.92 -6.14
N THR A 71 2.53 1.34 -5.34
CA THR A 71 3.60 2.25 -5.78
C THR A 71 4.93 1.57 -6.07
N ILE A 72 5.07 0.29 -5.74
CA ILE A 72 6.32 -0.47 -5.81
C ILE A 72 6.33 -1.36 -7.05
N LEU A 73 5.32 -2.21 -7.23
CA LEU A 73 5.22 -3.09 -8.41
C LEU A 73 4.82 -2.30 -9.65
N ASN A 74 5.53 -2.54 -10.76
CA ASN A 74 5.30 -1.89 -12.04
C ASN A 74 5.81 -2.77 -13.20
N THR A 75 5.58 -2.32 -14.43
CA THR A 75 5.90 -3.12 -15.62
C THR A 75 7.40 -3.35 -15.85
N THR A 76 8.27 -2.61 -15.16
CA THR A 76 9.73 -2.75 -15.31
C THR A 76 10.36 -3.71 -14.30
N ASN A 77 9.73 -3.92 -13.13
CA ASN A 77 10.30 -4.73 -12.05
C ASN A 77 9.53 -6.03 -11.76
N VAL A 78 8.28 -6.16 -12.23
CA VAL A 78 7.57 -7.44 -12.24
C VAL A 78 8.11 -8.27 -13.40
N ASN A 79 9.21 -8.98 -13.17
CA ASN A 79 9.81 -9.90 -14.13
C ASN A 79 10.59 -11.00 -13.40
N GLN A 80 10.90 -12.10 -14.08
CA GLN A 80 11.54 -13.29 -13.48
C GLN A 80 12.84 -12.99 -12.70
N SER A 81 13.58 -11.96 -13.09
CA SER A 81 14.88 -11.63 -12.48
C SER A 81 14.76 -10.81 -11.20
N GLN A 82 13.70 -10.01 -11.06
CA GLN A 82 13.52 -9.05 -9.97
C GLN A 82 12.32 -9.35 -9.08
N PHE A 83 11.35 -10.13 -9.54
CA PHE A 83 10.14 -10.50 -8.83
C PHE A 83 10.03 -12.02 -8.73
N GLY A 84 9.53 -12.51 -7.61
CA GLY A 84 9.33 -13.94 -7.39
C GLY A 84 8.73 -14.25 -6.02
N LYS A 85 8.50 -15.54 -5.76
CA LYS A 85 7.97 -16.00 -4.49
C LYS A 85 9.03 -15.81 -3.40
N ARG A 86 8.66 -15.06 -2.35
CA ARG A 86 9.50 -14.78 -1.18
C ARG A 86 9.34 -15.86 -0.12
N VAL A 87 8.09 -16.20 0.19
CA VAL A 87 7.75 -17.16 1.24
C VAL A 87 6.46 -17.91 0.90
N SER A 88 6.33 -19.12 1.44
CA SER A 88 5.13 -19.94 1.36
C SER A 88 4.81 -20.49 2.75
N TYR A 89 3.63 -20.17 3.27
CA TYR A 89 3.17 -20.62 4.58
C TYR A 89 2.22 -21.81 4.43
N PRO A 90 2.47 -22.94 5.11
CA PRO A 90 1.51 -24.04 5.12
C PRO A 90 0.24 -23.67 5.88
N VAL A 91 -0.90 -24.05 5.34
CA VAL A 91 -2.22 -23.91 5.99
C VAL A 91 -2.91 -25.28 6.10
N ASP A 92 -3.99 -25.36 6.86
CA ASP A 92 -4.67 -26.63 7.19
C ASP A 92 -5.88 -26.95 6.30
N GLY A 93 -6.13 -26.16 5.26
CA GLY A 93 -7.20 -26.38 4.29
C GLY A 93 -7.01 -25.51 3.05
N GLN A 94 -7.86 -25.73 2.04
CA GLN A 94 -7.80 -24.95 0.81
C GLN A 94 -8.18 -23.49 1.06
N LEU A 95 -7.54 -22.57 0.34
CA LEU A 95 -7.80 -21.14 0.40
C LEU A 95 -8.69 -20.72 -0.78
N TYR A 96 -10.00 -20.89 -0.65
CA TYR A 96 -10.99 -20.32 -1.58
C TYR A 96 -11.15 -18.82 -1.36
N ALA A 97 -11.23 -18.41 -0.10
CA ALA A 97 -11.29 -17.00 0.28
C ALA A 97 -10.03 -16.25 -0.18
N GLN A 98 -10.21 -15.11 -0.84
CA GLN A 98 -9.12 -14.22 -1.20
C GLN A 98 -8.38 -13.77 0.09
N PRO A 99 -7.04 -13.79 0.11
CA PRO A 99 -6.28 -13.19 1.20
C PRO A 99 -6.63 -11.70 1.38
N LEU A 100 -6.60 -11.24 2.63
CA LEU A 100 -6.80 -9.84 3.01
C LEU A 100 -5.51 -9.27 3.62
N TYR A 101 -5.30 -7.97 3.51
CA TYR A 101 -4.06 -7.32 3.95
C TYR A 101 -4.34 -6.05 4.77
N ILE A 102 -3.67 -5.92 5.91
CA ILE A 102 -3.71 -4.72 6.76
C ILE A 102 -2.29 -4.25 7.06
N PRO A 103 -1.92 -3.03 6.62
CA PRO A 103 -0.61 -2.45 6.91
C PRO A 103 -0.52 -1.93 8.34
N ASN A 104 0.68 -1.97 8.92
CA ASN A 104 1.01 -1.40 10.24
C ASN A 104 0.09 -1.80 11.40
N LEU A 105 -0.43 -3.03 11.40
CA LEU A 105 -1.27 -3.53 12.48
C LEU A 105 -0.41 -3.83 13.73
N SER A 106 -0.80 -3.29 14.89
CA SER A 106 -0.15 -3.63 16.15
C SER A 106 -0.68 -4.95 16.70
N ILE A 107 0.20 -5.95 16.81
CA ILE A 107 -0.08 -7.26 17.40
C ILE A 107 0.92 -7.49 18.53
N SER A 108 0.42 -7.72 19.75
CA SER A 108 1.25 -7.93 20.94
C SER A 108 2.32 -6.84 21.19
N GLY A 109 2.02 -5.59 20.82
CA GLY A 109 2.90 -4.44 21.01
C GLY A 109 3.95 -4.23 19.91
N ALA A 110 4.01 -5.10 18.90
CA ALA A 110 4.83 -4.94 17.70
C ALA A 110 3.96 -4.58 16.49
N THR A 111 4.51 -3.78 15.57
CA THR A 111 3.81 -3.38 14.34
C THR A 111 4.19 -4.33 13.21
N HIS A 112 3.19 -4.86 12.51
CA HIS A 112 3.34 -5.80 11.41
C HIS A 112 2.52 -5.35 10.20
N ASN A 113 3.01 -5.65 9.00
CA ASN A 113 2.14 -5.77 7.84
C ASN A 113 1.54 -7.18 7.86
N VAL A 114 0.22 -7.29 7.91
CA VAL A 114 -0.45 -8.56 8.19
C VAL A 114 -1.27 -9.01 7.01
N VAL A 115 -1.03 -10.23 6.55
CA VAL A 115 -1.88 -10.92 5.60
C VAL A 115 -2.72 -11.97 6.34
N PHE A 116 -4.02 -11.99 6.07
CA PHE A 116 -4.96 -12.94 6.63
C PHE A 116 -5.36 -13.97 5.59
N ALA A 117 -5.46 -15.23 6.02
CA ALA A 117 -5.91 -16.34 5.18
C ALA A 117 -6.95 -17.18 5.93
N ALA A 118 -8.06 -17.49 5.26
CA ALA A 118 -9.14 -18.31 5.80
C ALA A 118 -9.26 -19.62 5.02
N THR A 119 -9.41 -20.74 5.71
CA THR A 119 -9.35 -22.08 5.11
C THR A 119 -10.70 -22.79 5.15
N GLU A 120 -10.87 -23.75 4.22
CA GLU A 120 -11.97 -24.73 4.25
C GLU A 120 -11.96 -25.65 5.50
N ASN A 121 -10.97 -25.52 6.40
CA ASN A 121 -10.97 -26.18 7.71
C ASN A 121 -11.47 -25.27 8.84
N ASP A 122 -12.19 -24.21 8.50
CA ASP A 122 -12.68 -23.19 9.43
C ASP A 122 -11.57 -22.55 10.28
N SER A 123 -10.35 -22.44 9.73
CA SER A 123 -9.25 -21.73 10.39
C SER A 123 -9.03 -20.36 9.75
N VAL A 124 -8.74 -19.37 10.58
CA VAL A 124 -8.22 -18.06 10.16
C VAL A 124 -6.79 -17.91 10.69
N TYR A 125 -5.89 -17.49 9.80
CA TYR A 125 -4.49 -17.24 10.08
C TYR A 125 -4.19 -15.74 9.91
N ALA A 126 -3.31 -15.22 10.76
CA ALA A 126 -2.61 -13.96 10.53
C ALA A 126 -1.12 -14.25 10.36
N PHE A 127 -0.57 -13.93 9.20
CA PHE A 127 0.86 -14.04 8.92
C PHE A 127 1.48 -12.66 8.81
N ASP A 128 2.74 -12.56 9.24
CA ASP A 128 3.56 -11.39 8.95
C ASP A 128 3.96 -11.46 7.46
N ALA A 129 3.53 -10.45 6.71
CA ALA A 129 3.72 -10.37 5.26
C ALA A 129 5.19 -10.10 4.88
N ASP A 130 5.96 -9.43 5.74
CA ASP A 130 7.31 -8.97 5.42
C ASP A 130 8.38 -10.07 5.47
N GLN A 131 8.02 -11.27 5.92
CA GLN A 131 8.95 -12.37 6.13
C GLN A 131 9.47 -12.96 4.81
N THR A 132 10.75 -13.33 4.79
CA THR A 132 11.42 -13.97 3.63
C THR A 132 11.56 -15.48 3.77
N SER A 133 11.04 -16.05 4.86
CA SER A 133 11.01 -17.49 5.11
C SER A 133 9.83 -17.81 6.03
N ALA A 134 9.31 -19.03 5.96
CA ALA A 134 8.12 -19.40 6.72
C ALA A 134 8.45 -19.43 8.21
N VAL A 135 7.75 -18.57 8.96
CA VAL A 135 7.76 -18.53 10.43
C VAL A 135 6.38 -18.93 10.98
N ALA A 136 6.25 -19.03 12.29
CA ALA A 136 4.94 -19.24 12.91
C ALA A 136 3.99 -18.07 12.57
N PRO A 137 2.69 -18.31 12.35
CA PRO A 137 1.72 -17.24 12.22
C PRO A 137 1.72 -16.37 13.48
N LEU A 138 1.39 -15.09 13.32
CA LEU A 138 1.19 -14.15 14.42
C LEU A 138 0.09 -14.65 15.36
N TRP A 139 -0.97 -15.22 14.76
CA TRP A 139 -1.95 -16.06 15.44
C TRP A 139 -2.67 -16.98 14.44
N LYS A 140 -3.26 -18.05 14.96
CA LYS A 140 -4.19 -18.93 14.25
C LYS A 140 -5.37 -19.22 15.16
N THR A 141 -6.58 -19.09 14.64
CA THR A 141 -7.82 -19.48 15.33
C THR A 141 -8.59 -20.48 14.49
N SER A 142 -9.07 -21.56 15.11
CA SER A 142 -10.11 -22.41 14.52
C SER A 142 -11.47 -21.93 15.03
N LEU A 143 -12.41 -21.76 14.12
CA LEU A 143 -13.79 -21.33 14.41
C LEU A 143 -14.72 -22.52 14.69
N LEU A 144 -14.20 -23.75 14.63
CA LEU A 144 -14.94 -24.97 14.98
C LEU A 144 -15.22 -25.00 16.49
N PRO A 145 -16.49 -25.06 16.92
CA PRO A 145 -16.82 -25.28 18.31
C PRO A 145 -16.32 -26.64 18.82
N GLY A 146 -16.26 -26.81 20.15
CA GLY A 146 -15.79 -28.05 20.76
C GLY A 146 -16.58 -29.28 20.28
N GLY A 147 -15.89 -30.22 19.60
CA GLY A 147 -16.49 -31.44 19.05
C GLY A 147 -17.09 -31.29 17.65
N ALA A 148 -17.05 -30.10 17.06
CA ALA A 148 -17.42 -29.85 15.67
C ALA A 148 -16.29 -30.23 14.71
N THR A 149 -16.64 -30.45 13.45
CA THR A 149 -15.69 -30.59 12.33
C THR A 149 -16.08 -29.68 11.18
N ALA A 150 -15.12 -29.31 10.33
CA ALA A 150 -15.46 -28.78 9.01
C ALA A 150 -16.31 -29.82 8.26
N VAL A 151 -17.21 -29.37 7.38
CA VAL A 151 -18.23 -30.24 6.78
C VAL A 151 -17.59 -31.12 5.70
N PRO A 152 -17.62 -32.46 5.80
CA PRO A 152 -17.15 -33.32 4.72
C PRO A 152 -18.02 -33.14 3.47
N TYR A 153 -17.41 -33.03 2.28
CA TYR A 153 -18.14 -32.77 1.03
C TYR A 153 -19.24 -33.80 0.73
N ALA A 154 -19.06 -35.05 1.19
CA ALA A 154 -20.01 -36.12 0.98
C ALA A 154 -21.37 -35.85 1.67
N VAL A 155 -21.40 -35.03 2.73
CA VAL A 155 -22.64 -34.71 3.45
C VAL A 155 -23.55 -33.81 2.63
N THR A 156 -22.99 -32.94 1.79
CA THR A 156 -23.76 -32.05 0.89
C THR A 156 -24.03 -32.68 -0.49
N SER A 157 -23.54 -33.90 -0.71
CA SER A 157 -23.68 -34.64 -1.99
C SER A 157 -23.18 -33.86 -3.22
N CYS A 158 -22.18 -32.99 -3.04
CA CYS A 158 -21.64 -32.13 -4.10
C CYS A 158 -20.11 -32.26 -4.14
N GLY A 159 -19.57 -32.73 -5.27
CA GLY A 159 -18.15 -33.02 -5.46
C GLY A 159 -17.27 -31.82 -5.79
N ASP A 160 -17.87 -30.62 -5.90
CA ASP A 160 -17.21 -29.40 -6.36
C ASP A 160 -16.11 -28.87 -5.44
N MET A 161 -16.18 -29.17 -4.14
CA MET A 161 -15.14 -28.83 -3.17
C MET A 161 -14.81 -30.05 -2.34
N GLN A 162 -13.53 -30.38 -2.24
CA GLN A 162 -13.05 -31.57 -1.54
C GLN A 162 -11.77 -31.25 -0.77
N PRO A 163 -11.51 -31.93 0.36
CA PRO A 163 -12.35 -32.95 0.99
C PRO A 163 -13.39 -32.39 1.97
N ILE A 164 -13.25 -31.13 2.39
CA ILE A 164 -14.06 -30.48 3.42
C ILE A 164 -14.50 -29.10 2.93
N ILE A 165 -15.55 -28.59 3.58
CA ILE A 165 -16.20 -27.32 3.29
C ILE A 165 -16.25 -26.53 4.60
N GLY A 166 -15.72 -25.31 4.61
CA GLY A 166 -15.61 -24.42 5.76
C GLY A 166 -15.77 -22.96 5.35
N ILE A 167 -14.77 -22.12 5.62
CA ILE A 167 -14.76 -20.72 5.20
C ILE A 167 -14.42 -20.64 3.71
N THR A 168 -15.46 -20.52 2.88
CA THR A 168 -15.31 -20.38 1.42
C THR A 168 -15.37 -18.92 0.97
N GLY A 169 -16.36 -18.15 1.42
CA GLY A 169 -16.51 -16.76 1.03
C GLY A 169 -15.44 -15.86 1.65
N THR A 170 -14.91 -14.92 0.86
CA THR A 170 -13.91 -13.95 1.34
C THR A 170 -14.47 -13.13 2.52
N PRO A 171 -13.77 -13.06 3.67
CA PRO A 171 -14.15 -12.22 4.80
C PRO A 171 -14.14 -10.72 4.46
N VAL A 172 -14.65 -9.88 5.37
CA VAL A 172 -14.53 -8.42 5.27
C VAL A 172 -14.02 -7.83 6.59
N ILE A 173 -13.08 -6.89 6.52
CA ILE A 173 -12.46 -6.22 7.66
C ILE A 173 -12.98 -4.79 7.77
N ASP A 174 -13.43 -4.42 8.97
CA ASP A 174 -13.58 -3.03 9.39
C ASP A 174 -12.27 -2.58 10.07
N PRO A 175 -11.41 -1.80 9.38
CA PRO A 175 -10.16 -1.33 9.95
C PRO A 175 -10.38 -0.26 11.04
N GLY A 176 -11.53 0.41 11.06
CA GLY A 176 -11.84 1.43 12.08
C GLY A 176 -12.06 0.82 13.47
N THR A 177 -12.49 -0.45 13.50
CA THR A 177 -12.71 -1.20 14.74
C THR A 177 -11.75 -2.37 14.92
N ASN A 178 -10.87 -2.65 13.95
CA ASN A 178 -10.04 -3.86 13.89
C ASN A 178 -10.87 -5.15 13.97
N THR A 179 -11.98 -5.22 13.23
CA THR A 179 -12.91 -6.37 13.26
C THR A 179 -12.98 -7.04 11.91
N MET A 180 -12.73 -8.35 11.86
CA MET A 180 -13.03 -9.18 10.69
C MET A 180 -14.37 -9.88 10.86
N TYR A 181 -15.23 -9.78 9.86
CA TYR A 181 -16.45 -10.56 9.75
C TYR A 181 -16.22 -11.72 8.79
N VAL A 182 -16.51 -12.93 9.27
CA VAL A 182 -16.23 -14.19 8.56
C VAL A 182 -17.33 -15.21 8.83
N VAL A 183 -17.65 -16.04 7.84
CA VAL A 183 -18.65 -17.10 7.97
C VAL A 183 -17.96 -18.46 7.99
N SER A 184 -18.17 -19.22 9.06
CA SER A 184 -17.73 -20.62 9.20
C SER A 184 -18.85 -21.59 8.84
N TYR A 185 -18.49 -22.82 8.48
CA TYR A 185 -19.45 -23.89 8.18
C TYR A 185 -19.05 -25.21 8.83
N SER A 186 -19.76 -25.56 9.89
CA SER A 186 -19.42 -26.69 10.75
C SER A 186 -20.50 -27.76 10.79
N GLN A 187 -20.08 -29.01 10.99
CA GLN A 187 -20.94 -30.11 11.38
C GLN A 187 -20.88 -30.30 12.90
N GLU A 188 -22.03 -30.20 13.56
CA GLU A 188 -22.18 -30.24 15.01
C GLU A 188 -23.27 -31.21 15.43
N GLY A 189 -22.88 -32.32 16.05
CA GLY A 189 -23.83 -33.35 16.46
C GLY A 189 -24.72 -33.86 15.32
N GLY A 190 -24.23 -33.80 14.07
CA GLY A 190 -24.97 -34.17 12.85
C GLY A 190 -25.73 -33.02 12.18
N SER A 191 -25.80 -31.83 12.78
CA SER A 191 -26.41 -30.65 12.17
C SER A 191 -25.37 -29.83 11.41
N LEU A 192 -25.73 -29.29 10.25
CA LEU A 192 -24.91 -28.38 9.46
C LEU A 192 -25.24 -26.94 9.83
N ILE A 193 -24.24 -26.15 10.20
CA ILE A 193 -24.44 -24.82 10.78
C ILE A 193 -23.49 -23.82 10.15
N TYR A 194 -24.07 -22.74 9.61
CA TYR A 194 -23.34 -21.52 9.28
C TYR A 194 -23.32 -20.57 10.47
N ARG A 195 -22.15 -20.00 10.80
CA ARG A 195 -22.04 -18.93 11.80
C ARG A 195 -21.31 -17.72 11.28
N LEU A 196 -21.83 -16.54 11.56
CA LEU A 196 -21.14 -15.27 11.36
C LEU A 196 -20.38 -14.89 12.64
N HIS A 197 -19.08 -14.67 12.48
CA HIS A 197 -18.14 -14.28 13.53
C HIS A 197 -17.73 -12.82 13.40
N ALA A 198 -17.30 -12.22 14.51
CA ALA A 198 -16.68 -10.88 14.55
C ALA A 198 -15.34 -10.98 15.29
N LEU A 199 -14.28 -11.27 14.54
CA LEU A 199 -12.95 -11.52 15.09
C LEU A 199 -12.18 -10.20 15.29
N ASP A 200 -11.48 -10.09 16.41
CA ASP A 200 -10.43 -9.09 16.58
C ASP A 200 -9.20 -9.49 15.75
N ILE A 201 -8.85 -8.69 14.74
CA ILE A 201 -7.73 -9.00 13.84
C ILE A 201 -6.36 -8.99 14.54
N THR A 202 -6.27 -8.45 15.75
CA THR A 202 -5.02 -8.43 16.53
C THR A 202 -4.82 -9.68 17.38
N THR A 203 -5.88 -10.46 17.66
CA THR A 203 -5.82 -11.66 18.52
C THR A 203 -6.41 -12.91 17.89
N GLY A 204 -7.18 -12.76 16.82
CA GLY A 204 -7.95 -13.82 16.19
C GLY A 204 -9.16 -14.30 17.00
N GLN A 205 -9.50 -13.66 18.12
CA GLN A 205 -10.60 -14.07 18.98
C GLN A 205 -11.90 -13.33 18.63
N ASP A 206 -13.04 -13.99 18.81
CA ASP A 206 -14.34 -13.36 18.70
C ASP A 206 -14.50 -12.23 19.73
N LYS A 207 -14.90 -11.04 19.28
CA LYS A 207 -15.20 -9.87 20.13
C LYS A 207 -16.53 -10.00 20.89
N GLY A 208 -17.33 -10.99 20.54
CA GLY A 208 -18.61 -11.27 21.16
C GLY A 208 -19.18 -12.59 20.66
N THR A 209 -20.42 -12.89 20.96
CA THR A 209 -21.00 -14.20 20.59
C THR A 209 -21.25 -14.27 19.08
N PRO A 210 -20.68 -15.26 18.35
CA PRO A 210 -21.04 -15.52 16.96
C PRO A 210 -22.53 -15.82 16.82
N ILE A 211 -23.13 -15.43 15.69
CA ILE A 211 -24.55 -15.69 15.42
C ILE A 211 -24.71 -16.83 14.42
N VAL A 212 -25.61 -17.77 14.71
CA VAL A 212 -26.03 -18.78 13.73
C VAL A 212 -26.85 -18.09 12.64
N ILE A 213 -26.46 -18.32 11.39
CA ILE A 213 -27.20 -17.81 10.23
C ILE A 213 -28.41 -18.70 10.01
N GLN A 214 -29.59 -18.08 10.09
CA GLN A 214 -30.87 -18.73 9.88
C GLN A 214 -31.86 -17.71 9.33
N GLY A 215 -32.94 -18.19 8.72
CA GLY A 215 -33.98 -17.29 8.25
C GLY A 215 -35.11 -18.01 7.53
N SER A 216 -36.12 -17.23 7.20
CA SER A 216 -37.28 -17.67 6.47
C SER A 216 -37.89 -16.49 5.73
N ALA A 217 -38.58 -16.75 4.63
CA ALA A 217 -39.28 -15.74 3.85
C ALA A 217 -40.69 -16.23 3.49
N PRO A 218 -41.69 -15.32 3.39
CA PRO A 218 -42.99 -15.67 2.83
C PRO A 218 -42.81 -16.20 1.41
N GLY A 219 -43.42 -17.35 1.12
CA GLY A 219 -43.21 -18.02 -0.15
C GLY A 219 -43.98 -19.33 -0.29
N THR A 220 -44.23 -19.71 -1.53
CA THR A 220 -44.94 -20.95 -1.90
C THR A 220 -44.08 -21.90 -2.72
N GLY A 221 -42.77 -21.62 -2.81
CA GLY A 221 -41.82 -22.48 -3.50
C GLY A 221 -41.78 -23.91 -2.92
N PRO A 222 -41.25 -24.88 -3.66
CA PRO A 222 -41.06 -26.25 -3.17
C PRO A 222 -40.31 -26.28 -1.83
N GLY A 223 -40.75 -27.15 -0.91
CA GLY A 223 -40.20 -27.21 0.44
C GLY A 223 -40.80 -26.19 1.43
N SER A 224 -41.65 -25.27 0.97
CA SER A 224 -42.36 -24.35 1.88
C SER A 224 -43.33 -25.07 2.81
N VAL A 225 -43.49 -24.53 4.02
CA VAL A 225 -44.43 -24.99 5.03
C VAL A 225 -45.32 -23.82 5.44
N ASN A 226 -46.63 -23.97 5.29
CA ASN A 226 -47.62 -22.92 5.63
C ASN A 226 -47.31 -21.54 5.02
N GLY A 227 -46.89 -21.52 3.74
CA GLY A 227 -46.59 -20.27 3.02
C GLY A 227 -45.26 -19.61 3.43
N THR A 228 -44.34 -20.38 4.01
CA THR A 228 -43.01 -19.93 4.41
C THR A 228 -41.93 -20.85 3.84
N VAL A 229 -40.95 -20.29 3.15
CA VAL A 229 -39.72 -20.97 2.73
C VAL A 229 -38.67 -20.74 3.82
N ASN A 230 -38.02 -21.80 4.28
CA ASN A 230 -36.99 -21.73 5.31
C ASN A 230 -35.60 -21.89 4.69
N PHE A 231 -34.62 -21.17 5.24
CA PHE A 231 -33.21 -21.37 4.92
C PHE A 231 -32.75 -22.77 5.37
N ASP A 232 -32.07 -23.51 4.50
CA ASP A 232 -31.55 -24.85 4.80
C ASP A 232 -30.06 -24.96 4.47
N ALA A 233 -29.23 -25.02 5.50
CA ALA A 233 -27.78 -25.11 5.37
C ALA A 233 -27.31 -26.37 4.60
N HIS A 234 -28.14 -27.41 4.42
CA HIS A 234 -27.76 -28.59 3.64
C HIS A 234 -27.68 -28.35 2.13
N VAL A 235 -28.48 -27.40 1.63
CA VAL A 235 -28.58 -27.12 0.18
C VAL A 235 -28.06 -25.73 -0.17
N GLU A 236 -28.14 -24.78 0.77
CA GLU A 236 -27.65 -23.42 0.58
C GLU A 236 -26.17 -23.32 0.95
N ARG A 237 -25.34 -22.85 0.02
CA ARG A 237 -23.89 -22.75 0.17
C ARG A 237 -23.44 -21.30 0.31
N GLN A 238 -22.75 -20.99 1.42
CA GLN A 238 -22.02 -19.74 1.55
C GLN A 238 -20.69 -19.84 0.79
N ARG A 239 -20.60 -19.16 -0.37
CA ARG A 239 -19.35 -19.01 -1.14
C ARG A 239 -19.12 -17.58 -1.65
N VAL A 240 -20.17 -16.76 -1.62
CA VAL A 240 -20.16 -15.37 -2.04
C VAL A 240 -19.37 -14.55 -1.03
N ALA A 241 -18.45 -13.71 -1.48
CA ALA A 241 -17.69 -12.85 -0.59
C ALA A 241 -18.59 -11.90 0.22
N LEU A 242 -18.18 -11.59 1.46
CA LEU A 242 -18.91 -10.71 2.36
C LEU A 242 -18.73 -9.25 1.96
N VAL A 243 -19.76 -8.43 2.23
CA VAL A 243 -19.70 -6.99 1.99
C VAL A 243 -20.12 -6.22 3.23
N MET A 244 -19.38 -5.15 3.52
CA MET A 244 -19.70 -4.26 4.63
C MET A 244 -19.96 -2.84 4.13
N THR A 245 -21.15 -2.34 4.41
CA THR A 245 -21.53 -0.97 4.07
C THR A 245 -22.70 -0.50 4.95
N GLY A 246 -22.81 0.80 5.20
CA GLY A 246 -23.88 1.38 6.02
C GLY A 246 -23.97 0.78 7.43
N GLY A 247 -22.84 0.37 8.03
CA GLY A 247 -22.76 -0.24 9.36
C GLY A 247 -23.34 -1.66 9.45
N LYS A 248 -23.54 -2.33 8.30
CA LYS A 248 -24.04 -3.70 8.22
C LYS A 248 -23.09 -4.58 7.42
N VAL A 249 -23.10 -5.87 7.75
CA VAL A 249 -22.45 -6.94 7.00
C VAL A 249 -23.51 -7.72 6.23
N TYR A 250 -23.26 -7.97 4.96
CA TYR A 250 -24.15 -8.70 4.06
C TYR A 250 -23.54 -10.05 3.73
N VAL A 251 -24.35 -11.10 3.85
CA VAL A 251 -23.97 -12.49 3.59
C VAL A 251 -24.94 -13.06 2.57
N ALA A 252 -24.40 -13.52 1.44
CA ALA A 252 -25.19 -14.12 0.37
C ALA A 252 -24.88 -15.61 0.20
N PHE A 253 -25.86 -16.35 -0.31
CA PHE A 253 -25.83 -17.79 -0.47
C PHE A 253 -26.15 -18.20 -1.90
N ALA A 254 -25.44 -19.22 -2.33
CA ALA A 254 -25.65 -20.00 -3.54
C ALA A 254 -26.14 -21.40 -3.16
N SER A 255 -25.87 -22.40 -3.98
CA SER A 255 -26.22 -23.80 -3.69
C SER A 255 -25.01 -24.75 -3.70
N PHE A 256 -25.20 -25.92 -3.10
CA PHE A 256 -24.29 -27.06 -3.30
C PHE A 256 -24.65 -27.76 -4.61
N CYS A 257 -23.96 -27.40 -5.70
CA CYS A 257 -24.32 -27.84 -7.04
C CYS A 257 -25.80 -27.46 -7.30
N ASP A 258 -26.60 -28.26 -7.98
CA ASP A 258 -28.03 -28.00 -8.18
C ASP A 258 -28.90 -28.97 -7.37
N ASN A 259 -28.49 -29.24 -6.12
CA ASN A 259 -29.12 -30.24 -5.28
C ASN A 259 -30.27 -29.66 -4.44
N GLY A 260 -31.43 -30.33 -4.47
CA GLY A 260 -32.56 -30.05 -3.58
C GLY A 260 -33.34 -28.77 -3.94
N ASN A 261 -34.09 -28.27 -2.96
CA ASN A 261 -34.89 -27.05 -3.09
C ASN A 261 -34.06 -25.84 -2.64
N TYR A 262 -33.01 -25.53 -3.39
CA TYR A 262 -32.12 -24.42 -3.09
C TYR A 262 -32.64 -23.09 -3.64
N HIS A 263 -32.14 -21.98 -3.07
CA HIS A 263 -32.48 -20.62 -3.46
C HIS A 263 -31.28 -19.68 -3.30
N GLY A 264 -31.30 -18.54 -3.97
CA GLY A 264 -30.41 -17.44 -3.60
C GLY A 264 -30.91 -16.73 -2.35
N TRP A 265 -30.09 -16.60 -1.31
CA TRP A 265 -30.40 -15.82 -0.11
C TRP A 265 -29.45 -14.66 0.10
N VAL A 266 -29.94 -13.57 0.67
CA VAL A 266 -29.12 -12.49 1.22
C VAL A 266 -29.62 -12.13 2.61
N PHE A 267 -28.70 -12.13 3.59
CA PHE A 267 -28.95 -11.69 4.96
C PHE A 267 -28.09 -10.46 5.25
N SER A 268 -28.62 -9.55 6.07
CA SER A 268 -27.83 -8.42 6.59
C SER A 268 -27.84 -8.40 8.10
N TYR A 269 -26.69 -8.07 8.69
CA TYR A 269 -26.49 -8.04 10.14
C TYR A 269 -25.87 -6.71 10.55
N SER A 270 -26.38 -6.11 11.62
CA SER A 270 -25.67 -5.04 12.34
C SER A 270 -24.90 -5.64 13.50
N TYR A 271 -23.74 -5.05 13.82
CA TYR A 271 -22.91 -5.46 14.96
C TYR A 271 -22.61 -4.24 15.82
N ASN A 272 -22.82 -4.36 17.13
CA ASN A 272 -22.65 -3.25 18.08
C ASN A 272 -21.31 -3.31 18.86
N GLY A 273 -20.39 -4.18 18.47
CA GLY A 273 -19.14 -4.45 19.18
C GLY A 273 -19.18 -5.67 20.12
N SER A 274 -20.36 -6.28 20.32
CA SER A 274 -20.50 -7.50 21.15
C SER A 274 -21.56 -8.48 20.67
N THR A 275 -22.64 -8.00 20.03
CA THR A 275 -23.76 -8.84 19.59
C THR A 275 -24.17 -8.48 18.17
N PHE A 276 -24.50 -9.51 17.40
CA PHE A 276 -25.14 -9.36 16.10
C PHE A 276 -26.65 -9.21 16.24
N GLN A 277 -27.24 -8.47 15.31
CA GLN A 277 -28.67 -8.44 15.06
C GLN A 277 -28.91 -8.64 13.56
N GLN A 278 -29.66 -9.66 13.19
CA GLN A 278 -30.16 -9.82 11.82
C GLN A 278 -31.18 -8.71 11.52
N VAL A 279 -30.99 -8.00 10.42
CA VAL A 279 -31.76 -6.79 10.08
C VAL A 279 -32.72 -7.05 8.93
N ASN A 280 -32.25 -7.63 7.84
CA ASN A 280 -33.05 -7.89 6.64
C ASN A 280 -32.71 -9.26 6.05
N THR A 281 -33.68 -9.83 5.32
CA THR A 281 -33.58 -11.08 4.57
C THR A 281 -34.18 -10.90 3.18
N TYR A 282 -33.53 -11.46 2.17
CA TYR A 282 -34.01 -11.54 0.79
C TYR A 282 -33.82 -12.96 0.25
N ILE A 283 -34.75 -13.40 -0.60
CA ILE A 283 -34.73 -14.68 -1.30
C ILE A 283 -35.02 -14.44 -2.79
N THR A 284 -34.32 -15.12 -3.69
CA THR A 284 -34.42 -14.90 -5.14
C THR A 284 -35.62 -15.59 -5.79
N THR A 285 -36.13 -16.68 -5.20
CA THR A 285 -37.22 -17.50 -5.75
C THR A 285 -38.25 -17.88 -4.68
N PRO A 286 -38.93 -16.92 -4.01
CA PRO A 286 -39.89 -17.23 -2.94
C PRO A 286 -41.08 -18.09 -3.38
N ALA A 287 -41.49 -18.03 -4.65
CA ALA A 287 -42.62 -18.81 -5.17
C ALA A 287 -42.18 -19.97 -6.09
N GLY A 288 -40.89 -20.07 -6.38
CA GLY A 288 -40.27 -21.09 -7.23
C GLY A 288 -39.12 -21.81 -6.53
N LEU A 289 -38.10 -22.17 -7.30
CA LEU A 289 -36.87 -22.79 -6.83
C LEU A 289 -35.68 -22.31 -7.68
N GLN A 290 -34.46 -22.58 -7.20
CA GLN A 290 -33.18 -22.28 -7.84
C GLN A 290 -32.85 -20.77 -7.82
N ALA A 291 -32.21 -20.25 -8.87
CA ALA A 291 -31.73 -18.87 -8.97
C ALA A 291 -30.74 -18.50 -7.86
N SER A 292 -29.78 -19.40 -7.60
CA SER A 292 -28.66 -19.18 -6.68
C SER A 292 -27.86 -17.94 -7.07
N ILE A 293 -27.27 -17.28 -6.07
CA ILE A 293 -26.30 -16.21 -6.29
C ILE A 293 -24.92 -16.86 -6.42
N TRP A 294 -24.65 -17.42 -7.60
CA TRP A 294 -23.46 -18.20 -7.86
C TRP A 294 -22.17 -17.38 -7.72
N GLY A 295 -22.02 -16.33 -8.53
CA GLY A 295 -21.00 -15.29 -8.39
C GLY A 295 -19.53 -15.72 -8.48
N GLY A 296 -19.20 -16.98 -8.81
CA GLY A 296 -17.86 -17.52 -8.56
C GLY A 296 -17.48 -17.43 -7.07
N ASP A 297 -16.36 -16.78 -6.78
CA ASP A 297 -15.91 -16.29 -5.46
C ASP A 297 -16.31 -14.82 -5.18
N GLY A 298 -16.95 -14.17 -6.15
CA GLY A 298 -17.30 -12.76 -6.12
C GLY A 298 -18.35 -12.39 -5.09
N ALA A 299 -18.54 -11.09 -4.91
CA ALA A 299 -19.48 -10.50 -3.95
C ALA A 299 -20.65 -9.79 -4.66
N LEU A 300 -21.70 -9.51 -3.90
CA LEU A 300 -22.71 -8.51 -4.29
C LEU A 300 -22.10 -7.12 -4.27
N VAL A 301 -22.27 -6.34 -5.33
CA VAL A 301 -21.70 -4.98 -5.39
C VAL A 301 -22.66 -3.96 -4.78
N SER A 302 -22.12 -2.90 -4.16
CA SER A 302 -22.93 -1.82 -3.60
C SER A 302 -22.53 -0.45 -4.14
N ASP A 303 -23.51 0.43 -4.32
CA ASP A 303 -23.28 1.83 -4.68
C ASP A 303 -23.28 2.75 -3.45
N ASN A 304 -22.85 3.99 -3.65
CA ASN A 304 -22.80 5.01 -2.60
C ASN A 304 -24.19 5.43 -2.08
N ASN A 305 -25.27 5.05 -2.75
CA ASN A 305 -26.64 5.33 -2.32
C ASN A 305 -27.21 4.18 -1.45
N GLY A 306 -26.42 3.12 -1.22
CA GLY A 306 -26.85 1.96 -0.45
C GLY A 306 -27.74 1.00 -1.23
N ASN A 307 -27.71 1.04 -2.57
CA ASN A 307 -28.27 -0.04 -3.38
C ASN A 307 -27.25 -1.17 -3.52
N PHE A 308 -27.76 -2.39 -3.68
CA PHE A 308 -26.99 -3.60 -3.91
C PHE A 308 -27.39 -4.21 -5.24
N TYR A 309 -26.43 -4.88 -5.88
CA TYR A 309 -26.67 -5.55 -7.15
C TYR A 309 -26.13 -6.98 -7.09
N ILE A 310 -26.97 -7.91 -7.51
CA ILE A 310 -26.64 -9.34 -7.61
C ILE A 310 -26.90 -9.84 -9.03
N MET A 311 -26.26 -10.95 -9.38
CA MET A 311 -26.63 -11.78 -10.52
C MET A 311 -27.05 -13.16 -10.02
N THR A 312 -28.09 -13.73 -10.62
CA THR A 312 -28.63 -15.05 -10.27
C THR A 312 -28.41 -16.04 -11.41
N GLY A 313 -28.26 -17.32 -11.06
CA GLY A 313 -28.19 -18.43 -12.01
C GLY A 313 -29.56 -18.87 -12.52
N ASN A 314 -29.56 -20.02 -13.19
CA ASN A 314 -30.73 -20.70 -13.71
C ASN A 314 -31.81 -20.87 -12.62
N GLY A 315 -33.07 -20.72 -13.01
CA GLY A 315 -34.16 -20.95 -12.08
C GLY A 315 -35.51 -20.41 -12.49
N THR A 316 -36.45 -20.52 -11.56
CA THR A 316 -37.81 -20.01 -11.79
C THR A 316 -37.77 -18.50 -12.01
N PHE A 317 -38.45 -18.05 -13.06
CA PHE A 317 -38.58 -16.63 -13.38
C PHE A 317 -40.06 -16.28 -13.61
N ASN A 318 -40.56 -15.31 -12.86
CA ASN A 318 -41.92 -14.78 -13.04
C ASN A 318 -42.04 -13.27 -12.76
N ALA A 319 -40.91 -12.58 -12.56
CA ALA A 319 -40.87 -11.14 -12.32
C ALA A 319 -41.57 -10.33 -13.41
N ASN A 320 -41.53 -10.78 -14.66
CA ASN A 320 -42.23 -10.17 -15.81
C ASN A 320 -43.77 -10.21 -15.70
N THR A 321 -44.33 -11.07 -14.84
CA THR A 321 -45.78 -11.20 -14.61
C THR A 321 -46.22 -10.65 -13.26
N GLY A 322 -45.36 -9.87 -12.59
CA GLY A 322 -45.60 -9.29 -11.27
C GLY A 322 -45.23 -10.19 -10.10
N GLY A 323 -44.61 -11.35 -10.37
CA GLY A 323 -44.02 -12.20 -9.33
C GLY A 323 -42.67 -11.68 -8.82
N ASN A 324 -42.05 -12.46 -7.94
CA ASN A 324 -40.78 -12.10 -7.27
C ASN A 324 -39.63 -13.05 -7.61
N ASP A 325 -39.85 -14.08 -8.42
CA ASP A 325 -38.83 -15.04 -8.81
C ASP A 325 -37.98 -14.48 -9.94
N VAL A 326 -36.65 -14.46 -9.73
CA VAL A 326 -35.66 -13.79 -10.59
C VAL A 326 -34.54 -14.73 -11.02
N GLY A 327 -34.87 -15.84 -11.70
CA GLY A 327 -33.89 -16.67 -12.42
C GLY A 327 -33.16 -15.90 -13.52
N ASP A 328 -31.87 -16.19 -13.71
CA ASP A 328 -30.94 -15.58 -14.69
C ASP A 328 -31.08 -14.06 -14.81
N SER A 329 -30.93 -13.35 -13.69
CA SER A 329 -31.26 -11.93 -13.62
C SER A 329 -30.16 -11.12 -12.97
N PHE A 330 -29.94 -9.90 -13.46
CA PHE A 330 -29.37 -8.83 -12.64
C PHE A 330 -30.48 -8.24 -11.78
N VAL A 331 -30.24 -8.03 -10.49
CA VAL A 331 -31.27 -7.53 -9.57
C VAL A 331 -30.70 -6.37 -8.76
N ARG A 332 -31.44 -5.26 -8.68
CA ARG A 332 -31.14 -4.14 -7.79
C ARG A 332 -31.98 -4.25 -6.52
N LEU A 333 -31.33 -4.24 -5.37
CA LEU A 333 -31.94 -4.18 -4.04
C LEU A 333 -31.63 -2.84 -3.37
N ASN A 334 -32.52 -2.36 -2.49
CA ASN A 334 -32.22 -1.22 -1.61
C ASN A 334 -31.55 -1.66 -0.30
N ALA A 335 -31.25 -0.72 0.60
CA ALA A 335 -30.64 -0.98 1.92
C ALA A 335 -31.50 -1.82 2.90
N GLN A 336 -32.76 -2.07 2.56
CA GLN A 336 -33.68 -2.96 3.27
C GLN A 336 -33.79 -4.33 2.60
N LEU A 337 -32.93 -4.62 1.60
CA LEU A 337 -32.97 -5.83 0.77
C LEU A 337 -34.31 -6.04 0.06
N GLN A 338 -34.93 -4.96 -0.40
CA GLN A 338 -36.14 -4.99 -1.22
C GLN A 338 -35.78 -4.77 -2.68
N ARG A 339 -36.26 -5.63 -3.59
CA ARG A 339 -36.06 -5.49 -5.02
C ARG A 339 -36.66 -4.18 -5.54
N GLN A 340 -35.82 -3.38 -6.20
CA GLN A 340 -36.18 -2.09 -6.79
C GLN A 340 -36.29 -2.16 -8.31
N ASP A 341 -35.48 -2.99 -8.97
CA ASP A 341 -35.49 -3.19 -10.42
C ASP A 341 -34.75 -4.48 -10.77
N TYR A 342 -34.84 -4.91 -12.02
CA TYR A 342 -34.12 -6.08 -12.53
C TYR A 342 -33.90 -6.01 -14.04
N PHE A 343 -32.96 -6.80 -14.53
CA PHE A 343 -32.81 -7.17 -15.94
C PHE A 343 -32.77 -8.68 -16.05
N THR A 344 -33.45 -9.23 -17.05
CA THR A 344 -33.46 -10.66 -17.35
C THR A 344 -33.39 -10.82 -18.86
N PRO A 345 -32.43 -11.60 -19.41
CA PRO A 345 -32.31 -11.81 -20.85
C PRO A 345 -33.60 -12.33 -21.48
N PHE A 346 -33.92 -11.86 -22.69
CA PHE A 346 -35.12 -12.28 -23.43
C PHE A 346 -35.22 -13.81 -23.62
N ASN A 347 -34.08 -14.50 -23.67
CA ASN A 347 -33.97 -15.94 -23.86
C ASN A 347 -33.86 -16.73 -22.53
N GLN A 348 -34.27 -16.14 -21.40
CA GLN A 348 -34.14 -16.74 -20.06
C GLN A 348 -34.57 -18.21 -19.98
N SER A 349 -35.71 -18.56 -20.58
CA SER A 349 -36.20 -19.95 -20.58
C SER A 349 -35.25 -20.93 -21.27
N CYS A 350 -34.49 -20.46 -22.27
CA CYS A 350 -33.52 -21.27 -23.00
C CYS A 350 -32.23 -21.42 -22.20
N ILE A 351 -31.67 -20.32 -21.68
CA ILE A 351 -30.44 -20.36 -20.89
C ILE A 351 -30.62 -21.11 -19.56
N SER A 352 -31.80 -21.02 -18.94
CA SER A 352 -32.12 -21.77 -17.74
C SER A 352 -32.21 -23.28 -18.01
N ALA A 353 -32.76 -23.69 -19.15
CA ALA A 353 -32.88 -25.11 -19.52
C ALA A 353 -31.54 -25.71 -19.95
N GLY A 354 -30.66 -24.89 -20.53
CA GLY A 354 -29.32 -25.29 -20.99
C GLY A 354 -28.21 -25.17 -19.96
N ASP A 355 -28.54 -24.90 -18.68
CA ASP A 355 -27.56 -24.64 -17.61
C ASP A 355 -26.51 -23.58 -18.01
N GLN A 356 -26.95 -22.50 -18.62
CA GLN A 356 -26.07 -21.43 -19.11
C GLN A 356 -25.87 -20.28 -18.10
N ASP A 357 -26.39 -20.44 -16.87
CA ASP A 357 -26.28 -19.56 -15.70
C ASP A 357 -25.79 -18.14 -16.00
N LEU A 358 -26.71 -17.17 -16.08
CA LEU A 358 -26.26 -15.77 -16.22
C LEU A 358 -25.35 -15.37 -15.05
N GLY A 359 -25.71 -15.75 -13.83
CA GLY A 359 -25.00 -15.40 -12.60
C GLY A 359 -23.80 -16.27 -12.23
N SER A 360 -23.25 -17.07 -13.15
CA SER A 360 -22.08 -17.92 -12.84
C SER A 360 -20.85 -17.12 -12.39
N GLY A 361 -20.67 -15.91 -12.91
CA GLY A 361 -19.75 -14.87 -12.40
C GLY A 361 -20.50 -13.75 -11.66
N ALA A 362 -19.75 -12.85 -11.01
CA ALA A 362 -20.33 -11.72 -10.27
C ALA A 362 -20.34 -10.41 -11.10
N PRO A 363 -21.27 -9.48 -10.82
CA PRO A 363 -21.31 -8.20 -11.51
C PRO A 363 -20.18 -7.28 -11.06
N LEU A 364 -19.66 -6.48 -12.00
CA LEU A 364 -18.83 -5.31 -11.76
C LEU A 364 -19.70 -4.06 -11.75
N LEU A 365 -19.66 -3.26 -10.69
CA LEU A 365 -20.21 -1.89 -10.70
C LEU A 365 -19.11 -0.91 -11.13
N LEU A 366 -19.30 -0.25 -12.26
CA LEU A 366 -18.32 0.71 -12.79
C LEU A 366 -18.28 2.00 -11.94
N PRO A 367 -17.12 2.37 -11.38
CA PRO A 367 -17.00 3.61 -10.60
C PRO A 367 -17.38 4.85 -11.40
N GLY A 368 -18.23 5.69 -10.81
CA GLY A 368 -18.66 6.94 -11.44
C GLY A 368 -19.56 6.77 -12.68
N ALA A 369 -19.97 5.54 -13.00
CA ALA A 369 -20.89 5.24 -14.09
C ALA A 369 -22.18 4.61 -13.56
N ASN A 370 -23.30 4.85 -14.25
CA ASN A 370 -24.57 4.18 -13.99
C ASN A 370 -24.64 2.85 -14.75
N ALA A 371 -23.64 1.98 -14.56
CA ALA A 371 -23.47 0.76 -15.35
C ALA A 371 -22.96 -0.41 -14.51
N LEU A 372 -23.62 -1.56 -14.68
CA LEU A 372 -23.16 -2.88 -14.25
C LEU A 372 -22.65 -3.64 -15.46
N ILE A 373 -21.57 -4.38 -15.30
CA ILE A 373 -21.07 -5.30 -16.32
C ILE A 373 -21.02 -6.70 -15.72
N GLY A 374 -21.58 -7.68 -16.43
CA GLY A 374 -21.50 -9.08 -16.03
C GLY A 374 -21.87 -10.01 -17.18
N GLY A 375 -21.57 -11.30 -17.01
CA GLY A 375 -21.88 -12.34 -17.97
C GLY A 375 -21.83 -13.72 -17.32
N GLY A 376 -22.32 -14.71 -18.05
CA GLY A 376 -22.52 -16.08 -17.56
C GLY A 376 -21.87 -17.16 -18.43
N LYS A 377 -22.30 -18.42 -18.28
CA LYS A 377 -21.78 -19.55 -19.06
C LYS A 377 -22.05 -19.41 -20.57
N GLU A 378 -23.09 -18.67 -20.97
CA GLU A 378 -23.37 -18.34 -22.38
C GLU A 378 -22.23 -17.54 -23.06
N GLY A 379 -21.31 -16.96 -22.29
CA GLY A 379 -20.16 -16.20 -22.83
C GLY A 379 -20.54 -14.85 -23.43
N ARG A 380 -21.74 -14.36 -23.09
CA ARG A 380 -22.24 -13.03 -23.41
C ARG A 380 -21.99 -12.07 -22.24
N ILE A 381 -21.54 -10.86 -22.57
CA ILE A 381 -21.45 -9.76 -21.60
C ILE A 381 -22.64 -8.81 -21.79
N TYR A 382 -23.25 -8.43 -20.67
CA TYR A 382 -24.28 -7.40 -20.59
C TYR A 382 -23.75 -6.17 -19.88
N VAL A 383 -24.11 -4.99 -20.40
CA VAL A 383 -23.92 -3.69 -19.77
C VAL A 383 -25.30 -3.15 -19.39
N VAL A 384 -25.63 -3.24 -18.10
CA VAL A 384 -26.96 -2.93 -17.57
C VAL A 384 -26.93 -1.58 -16.86
N ASN A 385 -27.89 -0.70 -17.15
CA ASN A 385 -27.96 0.59 -16.48
C ASN A 385 -28.52 0.44 -15.05
N THR A 386 -27.84 1.01 -14.06
CA THR A 386 -28.22 0.87 -12.63
C THR A 386 -29.51 1.60 -12.24
N THR A 387 -29.98 2.54 -13.05
CA THR A 387 -31.18 3.36 -12.80
C THR A 387 -32.40 2.92 -13.61
N ASN A 388 -32.18 2.23 -14.72
CA ASN A 388 -33.21 1.64 -15.58
C ASN A 388 -32.65 0.35 -16.18
N MET A 389 -32.86 -0.78 -15.51
CA MET A 389 -32.18 -2.03 -15.85
C MET A 389 -32.70 -2.66 -17.15
N GLY A 390 -33.87 -2.24 -17.64
CA GLY A 390 -34.44 -2.70 -18.91
C GLY A 390 -35.45 -3.83 -18.77
N GLN A 391 -35.48 -4.52 -17.62
CA GLN A 391 -36.41 -5.62 -17.31
C GLN A 391 -36.42 -6.69 -18.41
N PHE A 392 -37.44 -7.55 -18.43
CA PHE A 392 -37.57 -8.61 -19.41
C PHE A 392 -38.35 -8.14 -20.64
N THR A 393 -37.86 -8.45 -21.84
CA THR A 393 -38.59 -8.22 -23.09
C THR A 393 -38.98 -9.55 -23.71
N VAL A 394 -40.29 -9.75 -23.94
CA VAL A 394 -40.81 -10.97 -24.56
C VAL A 394 -40.45 -10.99 -26.05
N ASP A 395 -39.78 -12.05 -26.51
CA ASP A 395 -39.74 -12.39 -27.95
C ASP A 395 -40.87 -13.39 -28.28
N PRO A 396 -41.91 -12.99 -29.02
CA PRO A 396 -43.01 -13.88 -29.39
C PRO A 396 -42.60 -15.04 -30.31
N ASN A 397 -41.40 -14.97 -30.90
CA ASN A 397 -40.85 -15.98 -31.79
C ASN A 397 -39.70 -16.77 -31.14
N LEU A 398 -39.52 -16.68 -29.82
CA LEU A 398 -38.45 -17.40 -29.12
C LEU A 398 -38.60 -18.92 -29.33
N THR A 399 -37.57 -19.53 -29.87
CA THR A 399 -37.43 -20.99 -29.99
C THR A 399 -36.09 -21.39 -29.40
N CYS A 400 -36.10 -22.20 -28.34
CA CYS A 400 -34.88 -22.72 -27.74
C CYS A 400 -34.27 -23.86 -28.57
N ASN A 401 -32.95 -24.02 -28.50
CA ASN A 401 -32.16 -25.02 -29.23
C ASN A 401 -32.05 -24.72 -30.74
N GLY A 402 -32.13 -23.43 -31.11
CA GLY A 402 -31.76 -22.95 -32.44
C GLY A 402 -30.38 -22.31 -32.41
N SER A 403 -29.87 -21.87 -33.56
CA SER A 403 -28.77 -20.88 -33.59
C SER A 403 -29.28 -19.46 -33.76
N ALA A 404 -30.60 -19.28 -33.90
CA ALA A 404 -31.20 -18.04 -34.34
C ALA A 404 -31.43 -17.05 -33.20
N GLU A 405 -31.87 -17.52 -32.04
CA GLU A 405 -32.03 -16.81 -30.77
C GLU A 405 -30.68 -16.44 -30.14
N GLU A 406 -29.74 -17.38 -30.08
CA GLU A 406 -28.45 -17.20 -29.42
C GLU A 406 -27.72 -16.02 -30.06
N ASN A 407 -27.85 -15.84 -31.38
CA ASN A 407 -27.19 -14.77 -32.13
C ASN A 407 -27.90 -13.40 -32.08
N ARG A 408 -29.03 -13.25 -31.38
CA ARG A 408 -29.74 -11.96 -31.28
C ARG A 408 -29.09 -11.04 -30.27
N THR A 409 -29.07 -9.75 -30.56
CA THR A 409 -28.56 -8.67 -29.67
C THR A 409 -29.45 -7.42 -29.71
N ASP A 410 -30.68 -7.58 -30.17
CA ASP A 410 -31.61 -6.50 -30.53
C ASP A 410 -32.96 -6.58 -29.81
N ILE A 411 -33.12 -7.53 -28.88
CA ILE A 411 -34.34 -7.68 -28.08
C ILE A 411 -34.19 -7.03 -26.69
N ASP A 412 -33.05 -7.23 -26.04
CA ASP A 412 -32.84 -6.74 -24.68
C ASP A 412 -32.69 -5.23 -24.63
N LYS A 413 -33.27 -4.61 -23.58
CA LYS A 413 -33.27 -3.15 -23.38
C LYS A 413 -32.14 -2.70 -22.47
N VAL A 414 -30.95 -3.24 -22.71
CA VAL A 414 -29.72 -2.92 -21.98
C VAL A 414 -28.89 -1.87 -22.72
N GLN A 415 -27.86 -1.32 -22.06
CA GLN A 415 -26.99 -0.33 -22.71
C GLN A 415 -26.15 -0.95 -23.83
N GLN A 416 -25.75 -2.20 -23.63
CA GLN A 416 -25.00 -3.01 -24.58
C GLN A 416 -25.11 -4.49 -24.18
N GLU A 417 -25.14 -5.35 -25.17
CA GLU A 417 -24.88 -6.78 -25.03
C GLU A 417 -23.96 -7.22 -26.18
N THR A 418 -23.10 -8.20 -25.92
CA THR A 418 -22.27 -8.80 -26.97
C THR A 418 -23.00 -9.96 -27.64
N PRO A 419 -22.59 -10.40 -28.85
CA PRO A 419 -23.02 -11.69 -29.37
C PRO A 419 -22.72 -12.85 -28.39
N PRO A 420 -23.42 -14.00 -28.48
CA PRO A 420 -23.15 -15.17 -27.65
C PRO A 420 -21.75 -15.70 -27.99
N ALA A 421 -21.13 -16.46 -27.06
CA ALA A 421 -19.79 -17.02 -27.27
C ALA A 421 -18.70 -15.98 -27.65
N THR A 422 -18.96 -14.68 -27.43
CA THR A 422 -17.92 -13.64 -27.53
C THR A 422 -16.80 -13.95 -26.55
N PHE A 423 -17.16 -14.52 -25.40
CA PHE A 423 -16.28 -15.15 -24.43
C PHE A 423 -16.61 -16.65 -24.34
N GLY A 424 -15.76 -17.43 -23.69
CA GLY A 424 -16.20 -18.74 -23.20
C GLY A 424 -17.06 -18.57 -21.94
N GLU A 425 -17.27 -19.64 -21.19
CA GLU A 425 -18.04 -19.57 -19.94
C GLU A 425 -17.37 -18.60 -18.95
N ILE A 426 -18.14 -17.65 -18.40
CA ILE A 426 -17.64 -16.64 -17.48
C ILE A 426 -18.00 -17.04 -16.04
N PHE A 427 -16.99 -17.35 -15.23
CA PHE A 427 -17.14 -17.59 -13.78
C PHE A 427 -16.44 -16.55 -12.91
N SER A 428 -15.82 -15.55 -13.53
CA SER A 428 -15.01 -14.52 -12.88
C SER A 428 -15.80 -13.23 -12.68
N THR A 429 -15.24 -12.32 -11.88
CA THR A 429 -15.72 -10.94 -11.81
C THR A 429 -14.94 -10.06 -12.80
N PRO A 430 -15.57 -9.33 -13.74
CA PRO A 430 -14.85 -8.39 -14.59
C PRO A 430 -14.03 -7.39 -13.77
N ALA A 431 -12.79 -7.09 -14.19
CA ALA A 431 -11.94 -6.09 -13.54
C ALA A 431 -12.10 -4.73 -14.22
N PHE A 432 -11.99 -3.65 -13.45
CA PHE A 432 -11.89 -2.30 -13.97
C PHE A 432 -10.52 -1.70 -13.67
N TRP A 433 -10.01 -0.87 -14.57
CA TRP A 433 -8.85 -0.04 -14.30
C TRP A 433 -9.00 1.34 -14.93
N ASN A 434 -8.76 2.38 -14.13
CA ASN A 434 -8.58 3.74 -14.63
C ASN A 434 -7.10 4.00 -14.90
N GLY A 435 -6.67 3.78 -16.14
CA GLY A 435 -5.28 3.90 -16.57
C GLY A 435 -4.91 5.28 -17.13
N PRO A 436 -3.62 5.50 -17.46
CA PRO A 436 -3.11 6.75 -18.03
C PRO A 436 -3.81 7.16 -19.34
N ASN A 437 -4.26 6.17 -20.12
CA ASN A 437 -4.78 6.37 -21.47
C ASN A 437 -6.29 6.14 -21.58
N GLY A 438 -6.98 5.98 -20.44
CA GLY A 438 -8.41 5.75 -20.39
C GLY A 438 -8.82 4.66 -19.42
N GLN A 439 -10.11 4.33 -19.45
CA GLN A 439 -10.72 3.32 -18.61
C GLN A 439 -10.80 2.00 -19.36
N TYR A 440 -10.49 0.91 -18.66
CA TYR A 440 -10.44 -0.44 -19.21
C TYR A 440 -11.28 -1.40 -18.37
N VAL A 441 -11.89 -2.37 -19.05
CA VAL A 441 -12.57 -3.51 -18.44
C VAL A 441 -11.92 -4.80 -18.93
N TYR A 442 -11.59 -5.69 -18.01
CA TYR A 442 -10.93 -6.97 -18.29
C TYR A 442 -11.86 -8.12 -17.95
N VAL A 443 -11.98 -9.07 -18.86
CA VAL A 443 -12.84 -10.24 -18.70
C VAL A 443 -12.04 -11.49 -19.02
N SER A 444 -12.10 -12.46 -18.11
CA SER A 444 -11.48 -13.77 -18.23
C SER A 444 -12.56 -14.85 -18.27
N SER A 445 -12.39 -15.87 -19.12
CA SER A 445 -13.42 -16.89 -19.37
C SER A 445 -12.78 -18.24 -19.74
N VAL A 446 -13.50 -19.33 -19.50
CA VAL A 446 -13.04 -20.70 -19.76
C VAL A 446 -12.78 -20.91 -21.25
N GLY A 447 -11.64 -21.53 -21.59
CA GLY A 447 -11.30 -21.85 -22.97
C GLY A 447 -11.04 -20.61 -23.85
N SER A 448 -10.88 -19.42 -23.25
CA SER A 448 -10.53 -18.19 -23.98
C SER A 448 -9.35 -17.44 -23.35
N GLN A 449 -8.88 -16.43 -24.05
CA GLN A 449 -7.90 -15.45 -23.56
C GLN A 449 -8.58 -14.46 -22.61
N THR A 450 -7.83 -13.85 -21.70
CA THR A 450 -8.31 -12.65 -21.00
C THR A 450 -8.31 -11.49 -21.99
N LYS A 451 -9.41 -10.75 -22.06
CA LYS A 451 -9.61 -9.66 -23.02
C LYS A 451 -9.77 -8.33 -22.30
N ALA A 452 -9.06 -7.31 -22.78
CA ALA A 452 -9.23 -5.93 -22.35
C ALA A 452 -10.12 -5.18 -23.34
N TYR A 453 -11.06 -4.39 -22.83
CA TYR A 453 -11.92 -3.50 -23.60
C TYR A 453 -11.78 -2.08 -23.07
N SER A 454 -11.77 -1.07 -23.94
CA SER A 454 -11.87 0.30 -23.46
C SER A 454 -13.33 0.62 -23.11
N TRP A 455 -13.51 1.38 -22.04
CA TRP A 455 -14.80 1.91 -21.63
C TRP A 455 -14.94 3.36 -22.10
N ILE A 456 -15.85 3.60 -23.04
CA ILE A 456 -16.02 4.90 -23.70
C ILE A 456 -17.51 5.14 -23.93
N ASN A 457 -18.00 6.32 -23.54
CA ASN A 457 -19.39 6.75 -23.77
C ASN A 457 -20.45 5.76 -23.25
N GLY A 458 -20.20 5.14 -22.10
CA GLY A 458 -21.15 4.21 -21.47
C GLY A 458 -21.19 2.82 -22.10
N LYS A 459 -20.19 2.45 -22.91
CA LYS A 459 -20.09 1.16 -23.60
C LYS A 459 -18.66 0.62 -23.60
N LEU A 460 -18.54 -0.70 -23.68
CA LEU A 460 -17.31 -1.38 -24.07
C LEU A 460 -17.04 -1.15 -25.56
N SER A 461 -15.77 -1.04 -25.93
CA SER A 461 -15.34 -1.02 -27.34
C SER A 461 -15.87 -2.23 -28.12
N ALA A 462 -16.13 -2.06 -29.41
CA ALA A 462 -16.70 -3.14 -30.25
C ALA A 462 -15.76 -4.36 -30.35
N THR A 463 -14.45 -4.12 -30.30
CA THR A 463 -13.41 -5.16 -30.26
C THR A 463 -12.55 -4.97 -29.01
N PRO A 464 -11.93 -6.04 -28.48
CA PRO A 464 -10.97 -5.89 -27.40
C PRO A 464 -9.78 -5.06 -27.88
N THR A 465 -9.25 -4.21 -27.00
CA THR A 465 -8.04 -3.41 -27.24
C THR A 465 -6.77 -4.23 -27.10
N SER A 466 -6.80 -5.31 -26.31
CA SER A 466 -5.72 -6.29 -26.22
C SER A 466 -6.23 -7.61 -25.65
N VAL A 467 -5.49 -8.70 -25.86
CA VAL A 467 -5.78 -10.05 -25.34
C VAL A 467 -4.50 -10.70 -24.84
N THR A 468 -4.60 -11.59 -23.86
CA THR A 468 -3.45 -12.39 -23.40
C THR A 468 -2.95 -13.35 -24.46
N SER A 469 -1.66 -13.72 -24.42
CA SER A 469 -1.09 -14.75 -25.30
C SER A 469 -1.61 -16.15 -25.00
N VAL A 470 -2.05 -16.40 -23.76
CA VAL A 470 -2.50 -17.71 -23.28
C VAL A 470 -4.03 -17.79 -23.17
N THR A 471 -4.53 -19.00 -23.35
CA THR A 471 -5.92 -19.39 -23.11
C THR A 471 -6.03 -20.04 -21.73
N PHE A 472 -7.03 -19.65 -20.96
CA PHE A 472 -7.22 -20.14 -19.60
C PHE A 472 -8.15 -21.36 -19.58
N GLY A 473 -7.73 -22.41 -18.88
CA GLY A 473 -8.59 -23.54 -18.54
C GLY A 473 -9.65 -23.16 -17.52
N PHE A 474 -10.50 -24.11 -17.12
CA PHE A 474 -11.50 -23.90 -16.08
C PHE A 474 -10.82 -23.45 -14.77
N THR A 475 -11.16 -22.30 -14.17
CA THR A 475 -12.40 -21.51 -14.30
C THR A 475 -12.33 -20.27 -15.20
N GLY A 476 -11.24 -20.08 -15.94
CA GLY A 476 -10.99 -18.92 -16.80
C GLY A 476 -10.02 -17.91 -16.18
N GLY A 477 -9.80 -17.96 -14.86
CA GLY A 477 -9.03 -16.99 -14.08
C GLY A 477 -9.89 -15.82 -13.58
N ASP A 478 -9.45 -15.12 -12.52
CA ASP A 478 -10.10 -13.90 -12.03
C ASP A 478 -9.08 -12.74 -12.07
N PRO A 479 -9.21 -11.79 -13.01
CA PRO A 479 -8.20 -10.77 -13.23
C PRO A 479 -8.31 -9.65 -12.19
N VAL A 480 -7.18 -9.09 -11.76
CA VAL A 480 -7.14 -7.85 -10.97
C VAL A 480 -6.02 -6.96 -11.48
N VAL A 481 -6.06 -5.65 -11.22
CA VAL A 481 -5.04 -4.70 -11.69
C VAL A 481 -4.46 -3.91 -10.54
N SER A 482 -3.16 -4.00 -10.33
CA SER A 482 -2.43 -3.09 -9.44
C SER A 482 -1.83 -1.94 -10.22
N SER A 483 -1.85 -0.72 -9.67
CA SER A 483 -1.21 0.44 -10.27
C SER A 483 -0.94 1.54 -9.24
N ASN A 484 -0.14 2.54 -9.63
CA ASN A 484 -0.04 3.81 -8.91
C ASN A 484 -0.99 4.82 -9.56
N GLY A 485 -2.28 4.64 -9.31
CA GLY A 485 -3.36 5.37 -9.95
C GLY A 485 -3.26 5.29 -11.47
N THR A 486 -3.23 6.46 -12.11
CA THR A 486 -3.12 6.62 -13.57
C THR A 486 -1.66 6.80 -14.04
N ALA A 487 -0.65 6.50 -13.21
CA ALA A 487 0.75 6.68 -13.61
C ALA A 487 1.14 5.68 -14.70
N SER A 488 1.71 6.18 -15.81
CA SER A 488 2.18 5.35 -16.91
C SER A 488 3.22 4.32 -16.48
N GLY A 489 3.12 3.10 -17.01
CA GLY A 489 4.03 2.00 -16.70
C GLY A 489 3.80 1.32 -15.35
N THR A 490 2.76 1.67 -14.61
CA THR A 490 2.50 1.07 -13.29
C THR A 490 1.39 0.02 -13.29
N GLY A 491 0.53 0.00 -14.31
CA GLY A 491 -0.57 -0.96 -14.43
C GLY A 491 -0.09 -2.38 -14.70
N VAL A 492 -0.29 -3.28 -13.74
CA VAL A 492 0.00 -4.71 -13.86
C VAL A 492 -1.30 -5.48 -13.65
N LEU A 493 -1.72 -6.26 -14.64
CA LEU A 493 -2.85 -7.18 -14.53
C LEU A 493 -2.35 -8.52 -14.00
N TRP A 494 -2.98 -9.03 -12.94
CA TRP A 494 -2.67 -10.30 -12.29
C TRP A 494 -3.79 -11.30 -12.50
N THR A 495 -3.44 -12.56 -12.65
CA THR A 495 -4.40 -13.67 -12.69
C THR A 495 -3.73 -14.98 -12.27
N ILE A 496 -4.53 -15.95 -11.80
CA ILE A 496 -4.07 -17.30 -11.46
C ILE A 496 -4.63 -18.28 -12.49
N ASP A 497 -3.72 -18.93 -13.21
CA ASP A 497 -4.01 -19.98 -14.17
C ASP A 497 -4.34 -21.30 -13.44
N SER A 498 -5.32 -22.04 -13.95
CA SER A 498 -5.68 -23.40 -13.55
C SER A 498 -4.49 -24.39 -13.52
N GLY A 499 -3.43 -24.12 -14.29
CA GLY A 499 -2.14 -24.82 -14.23
C GLY A 499 -1.31 -24.54 -12.97
N SER A 500 -1.88 -23.87 -11.94
CA SER A 500 -1.21 -23.41 -10.72
C SER A 500 -0.10 -22.38 -11.01
N ILE A 501 -0.41 -21.38 -11.83
CA ILE A 501 0.56 -20.38 -12.30
C ILE A 501 0.05 -18.98 -11.94
N LEU A 502 0.85 -18.21 -11.19
CA LEU A 502 0.64 -16.78 -11.06
C LEU A 502 1.18 -16.10 -12.32
N ARG A 503 0.32 -15.35 -13.01
CA ARG A 503 0.68 -14.60 -14.22
C ARG A 503 0.49 -13.11 -13.98
N ALA A 504 1.37 -12.31 -14.58
CA ALA A 504 1.28 -10.86 -14.60
C ALA A 504 1.49 -10.31 -16.02
N TYR A 505 0.67 -9.34 -16.42
CA TYR A 505 0.69 -8.71 -17.75
C TYR A 505 0.76 -7.19 -17.61
N ASP A 506 1.26 -6.51 -18.65
CA ASP A 506 1.04 -5.06 -18.77
C ASP A 506 -0.46 -4.81 -18.96
N ALA A 507 -1.08 -4.11 -18.01
CA ALA A 507 -2.52 -3.85 -18.05
C ALA A 507 -2.93 -3.02 -19.29
N SER A 508 -2.02 -2.22 -19.85
CA SER A 508 -2.30 -1.44 -21.07
C SER A 508 -2.16 -2.26 -22.36
N ASN A 509 -1.50 -3.42 -22.29
CA ASN A 509 -1.29 -4.30 -23.44
C ASN A 509 -1.07 -5.75 -23.00
N LEU A 510 -2.15 -6.54 -22.98
CA LEU A 510 -2.11 -7.94 -22.53
C LEU A 510 -1.27 -8.88 -23.41
N ALA A 511 -0.86 -8.46 -24.60
CA ALA A 511 0.08 -9.24 -25.41
C ALA A 511 1.49 -9.30 -24.77
N ASN A 512 1.77 -8.42 -23.80
CA ASN A 512 3.02 -8.37 -23.05
C ASN A 512 2.85 -9.04 -21.68
N GLU A 513 3.24 -10.32 -21.59
CA GLU A 513 3.38 -11.02 -20.32
C GLU A 513 4.67 -10.59 -19.63
N LEU A 514 4.54 -10.07 -18.41
CA LEU A 514 5.64 -9.54 -17.61
C LEU A 514 6.28 -10.64 -16.76
N TYR A 515 5.45 -11.52 -16.21
CA TYR A 515 5.87 -12.56 -15.27
C TYR A 515 4.96 -13.78 -15.33
N ASP A 516 5.57 -14.96 -15.25
CA ASP A 516 4.92 -16.25 -15.09
C ASP A 516 5.72 -17.06 -14.05
N SER A 517 5.07 -17.52 -12.99
CA SER A 517 5.73 -18.24 -11.88
C SER A 517 6.44 -19.54 -12.30
N ASN A 518 6.12 -20.12 -13.45
CA ASN A 518 6.81 -21.28 -14.02
C ASN A 518 8.09 -20.93 -14.78
N GLN A 519 8.32 -19.65 -15.14
CA GLN A 519 9.61 -19.23 -15.71
C GLN A 519 10.75 -19.65 -14.78
N ASN A 520 10.56 -19.53 -13.45
CA ASN A 520 11.44 -20.12 -12.44
C ASN A 520 10.66 -21.01 -11.45
N GLY A 521 10.09 -22.11 -11.94
CA GLY A 521 9.21 -22.97 -11.13
C GLY A 521 9.82 -23.54 -9.84
N SER A 522 11.15 -23.70 -9.75
CA SER A 522 11.79 -24.18 -8.51
C SER A 522 11.77 -23.16 -7.38
N ARG A 523 11.86 -21.86 -7.72
CA ARG A 523 11.71 -20.75 -6.77
C ARG A 523 10.25 -20.37 -6.58
N ASP A 524 9.51 -20.24 -7.68
CA ASP A 524 8.26 -19.49 -7.75
C ASP A 524 7.01 -20.36 -7.89
N GLY A 525 7.16 -21.62 -8.28
CA GLY A 525 6.02 -22.51 -8.53
C GLY A 525 5.12 -22.62 -7.29
N LEU A 526 3.80 -22.54 -7.47
CA LEU A 526 2.87 -22.43 -6.33
C LEU A 526 2.88 -23.67 -5.43
N GLY A 527 3.21 -24.86 -5.95
CA GLY A 527 3.51 -26.09 -5.19
C GLY A 527 2.34 -26.71 -4.42
N GLY A 528 1.34 -25.92 -4.03
CA GLY A 528 0.13 -26.33 -3.31
C GLY A 528 -1.09 -26.56 -4.21
N GLY A 529 -0.95 -26.45 -5.53
CA GLY A 529 -2.05 -26.63 -6.49
C GLY A 529 -3.03 -25.45 -6.56
N TYR A 530 -3.74 -25.37 -7.68
CA TYR A 530 -4.77 -24.37 -7.96
C TYR A 530 -6.04 -24.64 -7.14
N VAL A 531 -6.63 -23.58 -6.59
CA VAL A 531 -7.97 -23.60 -6.00
C VAL A 531 -8.92 -22.91 -6.97
N LYS A 532 -10.08 -23.53 -7.21
CA LYS A 532 -11.13 -23.01 -8.09
C LYS A 532 -11.52 -21.59 -7.64
N TYR A 533 -11.67 -20.66 -8.59
CA TYR A 533 -12.01 -19.25 -8.35
C TYR A 533 -10.97 -18.44 -7.56
N SER A 534 -9.70 -18.86 -7.47
CA SER A 534 -8.71 -18.08 -6.71
C SER A 534 -8.49 -16.69 -7.29
N THR A 535 -8.60 -15.66 -6.43
CA THR A 535 -8.30 -14.26 -6.74
C THR A 535 -7.02 -13.79 -6.04
N VAL A 536 -6.20 -12.97 -6.73
CA VAL A 536 -4.97 -12.39 -6.17
C VAL A 536 -5.29 -11.11 -5.38
N ALA A 537 -4.67 -10.96 -4.21
CA ALA A 537 -4.59 -9.67 -3.53
C ALA A 537 -3.21 -9.04 -3.76
N VAL A 538 -3.16 -7.74 -4.07
CA VAL A 538 -1.89 -7.03 -4.31
C VAL A 538 -1.84 -5.78 -3.45
N ALA A 539 -0.79 -5.67 -2.64
CA ALA A 539 -0.55 -4.51 -1.80
C ALA A 539 0.92 -4.39 -1.39
N ASN A 540 1.38 -3.15 -1.25
CA ASN A 540 2.69 -2.81 -0.68
C ASN A 540 3.87 -3.56 -1.33
N GLY A 541 3.90 -3.68 -2.65
CA GLY A 541 4.98 -4.39 -3.32
C GLY A 541 4.83 -5.91 -3.36
N GLU A 542 3.70 -6.43 -2.91
CA GLU A 542 3.50 -7.87 -2.70
C GLU A 542 2.22 -8.37 -3.39
N ALA A 543 2.28 -9.61 -3.88
CA ALA A 543 1.12 -10.34 -4.38
C ALA A 543 0.89 -11.59 -3.51
N PHE A 544 -0.32 -11.72 -2.98
CA PHE A 544 -0.74 -12.79 -2.08
C PHE A 544 -1.60 -13.79 -2.82
N VAL A 545 -1.18 -15.06 -2.81
CA VAL A 545 -1.84 -16.14 -3.57
C VAL A 545 -2.21 -17.28 -2.63
N GLY A 546 -3.50 -17.53 -2.50
CA GLY A 546 -4.02 -18.74 -1.86
C GLY A 546 -3.87 -19.96 -2.76
N THR A 547 -3.54 -21.12 -2.17
CA THR A 547 -3.43 -22.41 -2.86
C THR A 547 -4.15 -23.50 -2.06
N ALA A 548 -4.16 -24.75 -2.53
CA ALA A 548 -4.88 -25.82 -1.84
C ALA A 548 -4.23 -26.23 -0.50
N ALA A 549 -2.98 -25.81 -0.24
CA ALA A 549 -2.25 -26.15 0.98
C ALA A 549 -1.37 -25.03 1.56
N ASN A 550 -1.23 -23.89 0.87
CA ASN A 550 -0.32 -22.82 1.27
C ASN A 550 -0.88 -21.42 0.94
N LEU A 551 -0.47 -20.43 1.73
CA LEU A 551 -0.45 -19.02 1.32
C LEU A 551 0.95 -18.68 0.78
N ALA A 552 1.04 -18.30 -0.50
CA ALA A 552 2.28 -17.85 -1.12
C ALA A 552 2.33 -16.31 -1.20
N ILE A 553 3.46 -15.73 -0.81
CA ILE A 553 3.72 -14.29 -0.89
C ILE A 553 4.83 -14.05 -1.91
N PHE A 554 4.52 -13.29 -2.95
CA PHE A 554 5.44 -12.86 -3.98
C PHE A 554 5.79 -11.39 -3.79
N GLY A 555 6.99 -11.00 -4.20
CA GLY A 555 7.46 -9.62 -4.12
C GLY A 555 8.78 -9.45 -4.85
N LEU A 556 9.37 -8.26 -4.72
CA LEU A 556 10.71 -8.03 -5.25
C LEU A 556 11.75 -8.89 -4.51
N LEU A 557 12.63 -9.52 -5.29
CA LEU A 557 13.69 -10.37 -4.80
C LEU A 557 14.85 -9.49 -4.31
N PRO A 558 15.57 -9.92 -3.26
CA PRO A 558 16.83 -9.30 -2.90
C PRO A 558 17.79 -9.39 -4.09
N SER A 559 18.23 -8.24 -4.62
CA SER A 559 19.25 -8.23 -5.68
C SER A 559 20.49 -9.00 -5.20
N GLY A 560 20.96 -9.97 -5.97
CA GLY A 560 22.12 -10.82 -5.65
C GLY A 560 23.44 -10.03 -5.56
N SER A 561 23.63 -9.39 -4.42
CA SER A 561 24.78 -8.64 -3.90
C SER A 561 24.13 -7.79 -2.81
N PRO A 562 24.50 -7.90 -1.52
CA PRO A 562 23.98 -6.95 -0.55
C PRO A 562 24.35 -5.57 -1.08
N PRO A 563 23.38 -4.69 -1.41
CA PRO A 563 23.74 -3.30 -1.56
C PRO A 563 24.37 -2.92 -0.22
N THR A 564 25.59 -2.39 -0.24
CA THR A 564 26.08 -1.58 0.88
C THR A 564 24.91 -0.67 1.23
N PRO A 565 24.41 -0.68 2.49
CA PRO A 565 23.16 -0.03 2.83
C PRO A 565 23.21 1.41 2.32
N THR A 566 22.48 1.65 1.22
CA THR A 566 22.06 3.01 0.93
C THR A 566 21.02 3.24 1.99
N PRO A 567 21.22 4.18 2.92
CA PRO A 567 20.30 4.37 4.03
C PRO A 567 18.90 4.50 3.46
N THR A 568 18.02 3.58 3.86
CA THR A 568 16.58 3.85 3.89
C THR A 568 16.44 5.27 4.43
N PRO A 569 15.81 6.21 3.71
CA PRO A 569 15.49 7.52 4.26
C PRO A 569 14.73 7.30 5.54
N THR A 570 15.43 7.37 6.66
CA THR A 570 14.83 7.26 7.97
C THR A 570 13.91 8.47 8.08
N HIS A 571 12.65 8.21 8.42
CA HIS A 571 11.80 9.21 9.00
C HIS A 571 12.62 9.91 10.08
N ILE A 572 12.86 11.21 9.95
CA ILE A 572 13.50 11.94 11.04
C ILE A 572 12.51 11.84 12.19
N PRO A 573 12.87 11.35 13.39
CA PRO A 573 11.93 11.33 14.50
C PRO A 573 11.41 12.75 14.75
N GLY A 574 10.16 12.98 14.40
CA GLY A 574 9.50 14.27 14.44
C GLY A 574 9.61 15.15 13.18
N GLY A 575 10.09 14.71 12.01
CA GLY A 575 10.09 15.52 10.78
C GLY A 575 10.02 14.70 9.47
N ILE A 576 9.71 15.36 8.35
CA ILE A 576 9.42 14.75 7.04
C ILE A 576 9.92 15.62 5.88
N GLN A 577 10.28 15.00 4.75
CA GLN A 577 10.65 15.67 3.51
C GLN A 577 9.83 15.07 2.36
N ILE A 578 9.14 15.86 1.55
CA ILE A 578 8.15 15.43 0.55
C ILE A 578 8.58 15.93 -0.83
N ASN A 579 8.71 15.04 -1.81
CA ASN A 579 8.92 15.39 -3.21
C ASN A 579 7.57 15.68 -3.87
N SER A 580 7.19 16.96 -3.93
CA SER A 580 5.87 17.39 -4.41
C SER A 580 5.69 17.11 -5.90
N GLY A 581 4.61 16.40 -6.24
CA GLY A 581 4.32 15.89 -7.57
C GLY A 581 5.22 14.77 -8.08
N GLY A 582 6.13 14.25 -7.25
CA GLY A 582 7.14 13.26 -7.65
C GLY A 582 7.17 11.99 -6.79
N THR A 583 7.95 11.01 -7.24
CA THR A 583 8.29 9.81 -6.46
C THR A 583 9.37 10.10 -5.42
N ALA A 584 9.62 9.18 -4.49
CA ALA A 584 10.68 9.36 -3.49
C ALA A 584 12.04 9.60 -4.14
N SER A 585 12.81 10.56 -3.61
CA SER A 585 14.12 10.95 -4.14
C SER A 585 15.06 11.39 -3.03
N GLY A 586 16.17 10.65 -2.85
CA GLY A 586 17.05 10.88 -1.71
C GLY A 586 16.29 10.75 -0.39
N THR A 587 16.36 11.75 0.48
CA THR A 587 15.65 11.80 1.76
C THR A 587 14.18 12.21 1.66
N PHE A 588 13.71 12.58 0.46
CA PHE A 588 12.34 13.01 0.23
C PHE A 588 11.45 11.79 -0.06
N VAL A 589 10.36 11.64 0.69
CA VAL A 589 9.29 10.68 0.39
C VAL A 589 8.51 11.14 -0.85
N ALA A 590 7.73 10.23 -1.43
CA ALA A 590 6.83 10.59 -2.53
C ALA A 590 5.77 11.62 -2.09
N ASP A 591 5.18 12.31 -3.05
CA ASP A 591 4.15 13.31 -2.78
C ASP A 591 2.96 12.72 -1.99
N THR A 592 2.69 13.29 -0.82
CA THR A 592 1.64 12.83 0.11
C THR A 592 1.04 14.03 0.84
N ASP A 593 -0.07 13.83 1.57
CA ASP A 593 -0.65 14.81 2.49
C ASP A 593 -1.19 16.10 1.84
N PHE A 594 -1.51 16.07 0.55
CA PHE A 594 -2.04 17.20 -0.20
C PHE A 594 -3.56 17.18 -0.34
N VAL A 595 -4.14 18.35 -0.63
CA VAL A 595 -5.52 18.52 -1.06
C VAL A 595 -5.51 19.38 -2.33
N ASN A 596 -6.15 18.89 -3.39
CA ASN A 596 -6.18 19.50 -4.72
C ASN A 596 -4.79 19.59 -5.40
N GLY A 597 -4.76 20.30 -6.53
CA GLY A 597 -3.57 20.46 -7.36
C GLY A 597 -3.37 19.31 -8.36
N THR A 598 -2.62 19.60 -9.40
CA THR A 598 -2.21 18.67 -10.46
C THR A 598 -0.69 18.50 -10.38
N THR A 599 -0.16 17.41 -10.93
CA THR A 599 1.29 17.16 -10.94
C THR A 599 1.84 17.25 -12.35
N VAL A 600 3.09 17.66 -12.47
CA VAL A 600 3.84 17.60 -13.74
C VAL A 600 5.29 17.26 -13.46
N THR A 601 5.88 16.49 -14.36
CA THR A 601 7.32 16.18 -14.36
C THR A 601 8.02 16.88 -15.53
N SER A 602 9.29 17.19 -15.34
CA SER A 602 10.16 17.82 -16.32
C SER A 602 11.46 17.05 -16.43
N THR A 603 11.96 16.89 -17.65
CA THR A 603 13.28 16.32 -17.91
C THR A 603 14.38 17.39 -17.95
N ASN A 604 14.04 18.66 -17.75
CA ASN A 604 15.01 19.75 -17.76
C ASN A 604 16.07 19.54 -16.68
N ALA A 605 17.34 19.79 -17.01
CA ALA A 605 18.40 19.83 -16.02
C ALA A 605 18.18 21.04 -15.11
N ILE A 606 18.13 20.80 -13.79
CA ILE A 606 17.94 21.87 -12.80
C ILE A 606 19.28 22.21 -12.18
N THR A 607 19.66 23.49 -12.26
CA THR A 607 20.85 24.00 -11.58
C THR A 607 20.59 24.06 -10.09
N THR A 608 21.17 23.14 -9.33
CA THR A 608 21.13 23.11 -7.84
C THR A 608 22.43 23.59 -7.22
N SER A 609 23.50 23.75 -8.02
CA SER A 609 24.78 24.24 -7.55
C SER A 609 24.68 25.67 -7.02
N GLY A 610 25.27 25.92 -5.85
CA GLY A 610 25.23 27.23 -5.18
C GLY A 610 23.93 27.56 -4.46
N VAL A 611 22.97 26.62 -4.38
CA VAL A 611 21.71 26.77 -3.63
C VAL A 611 21.86 26.07 -2.27
N ALA A 612 21.79 26.83 -1.18
CA ALA A 612 21.90 26.28 0.17
C ALA A 612 20.69 25.37 0.47
N ASN A 613 20.96 24.22 1.09
CA ASN A 613 19.94 23.20 1.39
C ASN A 613 19.17 22.72 0.14
N ALA A 614 19.79 22.73 -1.04
CA ALA A 614 19.15 22.19 -2.23
C ALA A 614 18.80 20.71 -2.04
N ALA A 615 17.59 20.35 -2.46
CA ALA A 615 17.17 18.95 -2.58
C ALA A 615 17.95 18.26 -3.73
N PRO A 616 17.91 16.92 -3.83
CA PRO A 616 18.35 16.24 -5.05
C PRO A 616 17.68 16.83 -6.29
N GLN A 617 18.40 16.89 -7.42
CA GLN A 617 17.89 17.48 -8.66
C GLN A 617 16.51 16.92 -9.06
N ALA A 618 16.30 15.62 -8.84
CA ALA A 618 15.05 14.93 -9.15
C ALA A 618 13.83 15.47 -8.37
N VAL A 619 14.02 16.07 -7.19
CA VAL A 619 12.93 16.76 -6.46
C VAL A 619 12.46 17.99 -7.23
N TYR A 620 13.39 18.73 -7.85
CA TYR A 620 13.07 19.91 -8.66
C TYR A 620 12.52 19.57 -10.07
N GLN A 621 12.55 18.29 -10.44
CA GLN A 621 12.05 17.79 -11.73
C GLN A 621 10.59 17.33 -11.66
N SER A 622 9.95 17.43 -10.50
CA SER A 622 8.52 17.25 -10.30
C SER A 622 7.96 18.46 -9.55
N ASN A 623 6.70 18.81 -9.81
CA ASN A 623 5.98 19.75 -8.96
C ASN A 623 4.49 19.41 -8.87
N ARG A 624 3.88 19.85 -7.76
CA ARG A 624 2.44 20.02 -7.63
C ARG A 624 2.10 21.47 -7.92
N PHE A 625 1.10 21.70 -8.77
CA PHE A 625 0.68 23.02 -9.19
C PHE A 625 -0.84 23.22 -9.18
N GLY A 626 -1.28 24.48 -9.18
CA GLY A 626 -2.67 24.91 -9.08
C GLY A 626 -2.92 25.72 -7.80
N THR A 627 -4.17 25.85 -7.36
CA THR A 627 -4.48 26.25 -5.98
C THR A 627 -4.67 25.00 -5.14
N PHE A 628 -3.78 24.77 -4.17
CA PHE A 628 -3.72 23.53 -3.39
C PHE A 628 -3.18 23.78 -1.99
N SER A 629 -3.28 22.76 -1.15
CA SER A 629 -2.75 22.79 0.22
C SER A 629 -2.09 21.48 0.61
N TYR A 630 -1.27 21.50 1.64
CA TYR A 630 -0.79 20.31 2.35
C TYR A 630 -1.22 20.37 3.82
N ILE A 631 -1.57 19.22 4.41
CA ILE A 631 -1.81 19.07 5.85
C ILE A 631 -0.95 17.91 6.32
N VAL A 632 0.27 18.21 6.75
CA VAL A 632 1.29 17.20 7.07
C VAL A 632 1.12 16.75 8.51
N PRO A 633 0.78 15.46 8.77
CA PRO A 633 0.56 14.93 10.12
C PRO A 633 1.82 14.27 10.70
N GLY A 634 1.73 13.75 11.93
CA GLY A 634 2.78 12.91 12.53
C GLY A 634 3.95 13.66 13.17
N LEU A 635 3.84 14.98 13.34
CA LEU A 635 4.83 15.79 14.03
C LEU A 635 4.58 15.80 15.55
N ASN A 636 5.59 16.13 16.35
CA ASN A 636 5.42 16.32 17.78
C ASN A 636 4.53 17.55 18.01
N ALA A 637 3.39 17.35 18.69
CA ALA A 637 2.43 18.41 18.95
C ALA A 637 3.08 19.61 19.67
N ASN A 638 2.67 20.83 19.31
CA ASN A 638 3.17 22.09 19.86
C ASN A 638 4.70 22.28 19.77
N THR A 639 5.38 21.55 18.88
CA THR A 639 6.83 21.66 18.67
C THR A 639 7.13 22.56 17.47
N SER A 640 8.15 23.40 17.58
CA SER A 640 8.63 24.22 16.47
C SER A 640 9.54 23.42 15.54
N TYR A 641 9.38 23.67 14.24
CA TYR A 641 10.08 23.02 13.14
C TYR A 641 10.70 24.05 12.21
N THR A 642 11.82 23.67 11.58
CA THR A 642 12.31 24.37 10.41
C THR A 642 11.59 23.82 9.19
N VAL A 643 11.02 24.71 8.39
CA VAL A 643 10.32 24.37 7.15
C VAL A 643 11.14 24.86 5.96
N ARG A 644 11.35 24.05 4.93
CA ARG A 644 11.95 24.47 3.65
C ARG A 644 11.01 24.15 2.50
N LEU A 645 10.75 25.15 1.66
CA LEU A 645 9.96 25.01 0.44
C LEU A 645 10.89 25.08 -0.76
N HIS A 646 10.86 24.04 -1.59
CA HIS A 646 11.74 23.88 -2.75
C HIS A 646 10.98 24.26 -4.01
N PHE A 647 11.58 25.12 -4.83
CA PHE A 647 11.01 25.57 -6.08
C PHE A 647 12.04 25.53 -7.22
N ALA A 648 11.59 25.19 -8.41
CA ALA A 648 12.27 25.42 -9.68
C ALA A 648 11.23 25.67 -10.76
N GLU A 649 11.37 26.79 -11.47
CA GLU A 649 10.49 27.10 -12.60
C GLU A 649 10.99 26.35 -13.83
N THR A 650 10.18 25.42 -14.36
CA THR A 650 10.54 24.60 -15.52
C THR A 650 9.68 24.86 -16.75
N TYR A 651 8.64 25.70 -16.61
CA TYR A 651 7.71 26.03 -17.69
C TYR A 651 7.90 27.46 -18.18
N TRP A 652 7.86 28.44 -17.27
CA TRP A 652 8.07 29.85 -17.60
C TRP A 652 9.55 30.22 -17.63
N THR A 653 9.90 31.22 -18.43
CA THR A 653 11.31 31.60 -18.66
C THR A 653 11.65 33.01 -18.20
N ALA A 654 10.65 33.81 -17.81
CA ALA A 654 10.83 35.17 -17.37
C ALA A 654 10.07 35.47 -16.06
N ALA A 655 10.61 36.42 -15.29
CA ALA A 655 9.94 36.95 -14.10
C ALA A 655 8.59 37.59 -14.46
N GLY A 656 7.65 37.53 -13.52
CA GLY A 656 6.31 38.06 -13.57
C GLY A 656 5.32 37.18 -14.32
N GLN A 657 5.73 36.01 -14.84
CA GLN A 657 4.83 35.10 -15.56
C GLN A 657 4.02 34.21 -14.61
N ARG A 658 4.67 33.73 -13.53
CA ARG A 658 4.04 33.03 -12.42
C ARG A 658 4.27 33.78 -11.12
N VAL A 659 3.18 34.08 -10.43
CA VAL A 659 3.18 34.81 -9.16
C VAL A 659 2.15 34.16 -8.24
N PHE A 660 2.53 33.80 -7.01
CA PHE A 660 1.61 33.17 -6.07
C PHE A 660 1.94 33.50 -4.61
N ASN A 661 0.98 33.27 -3.72
CA ASN A 661 1.18 33.40 -2.28
C ASN A 661 1.33 32.02 -1.63
N VAL A 662 2.10 31.95 -0.55
CA VAL A 662 2.21 30.76 0.29
C VAL A 662 1.90 31.12 1.73
N SER A 663 1.05 30.35 2.38
CA SER A 663 0.78 30.44 3.82
C SER A 663 1.15 29.15 4.53
N ILE A 664 1.66 29.28 5.76
CA ILE A 664 1.93 28.17 6.68
C ILE A 664 1.13 28.40 7.96
N ASN A 665 0.34 27.42 8.40
CA ASN A 665 -0.56 27.54 9.56
C ASN A 665 -1.45 28.80 9.51
N GLY A 666 -1.95 29.11 8.32
CA GLY A 666 -2.79 30.29 8.08
C GLY A 666 -2.05 31.63 8.08
N GLN A 667 -0.73 31.65 8.28
CA GLN A 667 0.09 32.86 8.17
C GLN A 667 0.76 32.92 6.81
N GLN A 668 0.55 34.00 6.06
CA GLN A 668 1.19 34.18 4.75
C GLN A 668 2.69 34.45 4.92
N VAL A 669 3.51 33.53 4.41
CA VAL A 669 4.98 33.58 4.52
C VAL A 669 5.66 34.02 3.23
N LEU A 670 5.00 33.85 2.08
CA LEU A 670 5.44 34.36 0.79
C LEU A 670 4.31 35.15 0.15
N THR A 671 4.62 36.37 -0.29
CA THR A 671 3.67 37.30 -0.92
C THR A 671 4.14 37.62 -2.34
N ASN A 672 3.27 37.38 -3.32
CA ASN A 672 3.57 37.57 -4.75
C ASN A 672 4.89 36.92 -5.16
N PHE A 673 5.11 35.69 -4.73
CA PHE A 673 6.34 34.95 -4.98
C PHE A 673 6.45 34.52 -6.43
N ASP A 674 7.63 34.78 -7.00
CA ASP A 674 8.01 34.48 -8.36
C ASP A 674 9.32 33.70 -8.33
N ILE A 675 9.24 32.46 -8.79
CA ILE A 675 10.35 31.51 -8.73
C ILE A 675 11.51 31.94 -9.63
N VAL A 676 11.24 32.51 -10.82
CA VAL A 676 12.29 32.95 -11.75
C VAL A 676 12.99 34.18 -11.19
N ALA A 677 12.25 35.13 -10.61
CA ALA A 677 12.82 36.29 -9.95
C ALA A 677 13.68 35.90 -8.74
N ALA A 678 13.20 34.94 -7.93
CA ALA A 678 13.92 34.47 -6.74
C ALA A 678 15.16 33.62 -7.08
N ALA A 679 15.06 32.72 -8.06
CA ALA A 679 16.18 31.89 -8.50
C ALA A 679 17.19 32.66 -9.38
N GLY A 680 16.73 33.73 -10.04
CA GLY A 680 17.48 34.53 -11.01
C GLY A 680 17.49 33.96 -12.43
N ALA A 681 16.89 32.79 -12.66
CA ALA A 681 16.72 32.15 -13.96
C ALA A 681 15.69 31.00 -13.87
N ALA A 682 15.11 30.61 -15.01
CA ALA A 682 14.39 29.35 -15.12
C ALA A 682 15.36 28.15 -15.04
N ASN A 683 14.82 26.96 -14.70
CA ASN A 683 15.56 25.72 -14.47
C ASN A 683 16.69 25.86 -13.43
N LYS A 684 16.51 26.75 -12.45
CA LYS A 684 17.41 26.92 -11.31
C LYS A 684 16.62 26.78 -10.02
N ALA A 685 17.16 26.01 -9.09
CA ALA A 685 16.53 25.79 -7.80
C ALA A 685 16.56 27.07 -6.95
N VAL A 686 15.52 27.25 -6.13
CA VAL A 686 15.47 28.18 -5.01
C VAL A 686 14.80 27.48 -3.82
N VAL A 687 15.28 27.78 -2.61
CA VAL A 687 14.78 27.19 -1.36
C VAL A 687 14.41 28.32 -0.42
N GLU A 688 13.15 28.36 -0.01
CA GLU A 688 12.63 29.34 0.95
C GLU A 688 12.43 28.67 2.31
N GLN A 689 13.06 29.22 3.35
CA GLN A 689 13.08 28.62 4.68
C GLN A 689 12.26 29.43 5.69
N PHE A 690 11.44 28.74 6.47
CA PHE A 690 10.55 29.30 7.49
C PHE A 690 10.65 28.51 8.80
N THR A 691 9.93 28.97 9.81
CA THR A 691 9.64 28.18 11.01
C THR A 691 8.14 27.96 11.12
N ALA A 692 7.74 26.79 11.64
CA ALA A 692 6.34 26.47 11.87
C ALA A 692 6.19 25.64 13.14
N THR A 693 5.19 25.96 13.96
CA THR A 693 4.84 25.14 15.13
C THR A 693 3.75 24.16 14.75
N ALA A 694 3.96 22.86 14.99
CA ALA A 694 2.91 21.87 14.80
C ALA A 694 1.75 22.12 15.78
N ASP A 695 0.51 21.95 15.34
CA ASP A 695 -0.68 22.14 16.17
C ASP A 695 -0.78 21.10 17.31
N SER A 696 -1.83 21.19 18.12
CA SER A 696 -2.05 20.25 19.23
C SER A 696 -2.27 18.80 18.79
N ALA A 697 -2.51 18.56 17.51
CA ALA A 697 -2.64 17.23 16.90
C ALA A 697 -1.38 16.82 16.11
N GLY A 698 -0.29 17.59 16.20
CA GLY A 698 0.96 17.27 15.51
C GLY A 698 0.93 17.54 14.01
N ARG A 699 0.21 18.59 13.56
CA ARG A 699 0.07 18.92 12.13
C ARG A 699 0.64 20.29 11.78
N VAL A 700 1.22 20.41 10.58
CA VAL A 700 1.54 21.69 9.95
C VAL A 700 0.80 21.80 8.62
N SER A 701 0.14 22.92 8.39
CA SER A 701 -0.64 23.18 7.17
C SER A 701 0.03 24.18 6.26
N PHE A 702 -0.09 23.96 4.95
CA PHE A 702 0.45 24.82 3.89
C PHE A 702 -0.67 25.16 2.92
N GLN A 703 -0.70 26.39 2.42
CA GLN A 703 -1.64 26.80 1.37
C GLN A 703 -0.90 27.56 0.28
N PHE A 704 -1.09 27.14 -0.97
CA PHE A 704 -0.51 27.75 -2.15
C PHE A 704 -1.65 28.36 -2.98
N ILE A 705 -1.66 29.69 -3.10
CA ILE A 705 -2.75 30.43 -3.76
C ILE A 705 -2.20 31.14 -4.99
N THR A 706 -2.76 30.77 -6.14
CA THR A 706 -2.50 31.43 -7.43
C THR A 706 -2.85 32.92 -7.37
N VAL A 707 -1.89 33.79 -7.73
CA VAL A 707 -2.16 35.21 -8.00
C VAL A 707 -2.12 35.48 -9.50
N LYS A 708 -1.12 34.94 -10.20
CA LYS A 708 -0.97 34.96 -11.65
C LYS A 708 -0.36 33.65 -12.12
N ASP A 709 -1.10 32.90 -12.94
CA ASP A 709 -0.83 31.50 -13.29
C ASP A 709 -0.71 30.56 -12.07
N ASN A 710 -0.77 29.25 -12.30
CA ASN A 710 -0.82 28.24 -11.26
C ASN A 710 0.34 28.36 -10.25
N ALA A 711 0.03 28.45 -8.95
CA ALA A 711 1.03 28.29 -7.90
C ALA A 711 1.68 26.91 -8.01
N GLN A 712 2.94 26.73 -7.58
CA GLN A 712 3.59 25.42 -7.59
C GLN A 712 4.56 25.24 -6.43
N VAL A 713 4.86 23.99 -6.09
CA VAL A 713 5.96 23.60 -5.20
C VAL A 713 6.57 22.28 -5.69
N ASN A 714 7.91 22.18 -5.63
CA ASN A 714 8.66 20.99 -6.04
C ASN A 714 8.98 20.07 -4.86
N GLY A 715 9.12 20.63 -3.65
CA GLY A 715 9.27 19.83 -2.44
C GLY A 715 9.07 20.61 -1.16
N ILE A 716 8.78 19.89 -0.07
CA ILE A 716 8.53 20.45 1.26
C ILE A 716 9.36 19.67 2.28
N GLU A 717 10.16 20.35 3.10
CA GLU A 717 10.83 19.75 4.26
C GLU A 717 10.31 20.36 5.55
N ILE A 718 10.08 19.51 6.55
CA ILE A 718 9.76 19.87 7.93
C ILE A 718 10.74 19.10 8.80
N VAL A 719 11.75 19.75 9.34
CA VAL A 719 12.81 19.09 10.11
C VAL A 719 12.79 19.58 11.56
N PRO A 720 12.96 18.70 12.57
CA PRO A 720 12.99 19.10 13.97
C PRO A 720 14.01 20.22 14.15
N SER A 721 13.62 21.26 14.90
CA SER A 721 14.52 22.36 15.23
C SER A 721 15.61 21.87 16.21
N GLY A 722 16.57 21.10 15.73
CA GLY A 722 17.91 21.11 16.32
C GLY A 722 18.44 22.52 16.13
N SER A 723 18.86 23.17 17.22
CA SER A 723 19.49 24.52 17.33
C SER A 723 19.35 25.45 16.12
N PRO A 724 18.79 26.67 16.28
CA PRO A 724 18.32 27.51 15.17
C PRO A 724 19.30 27.54 13.99
N PRO A 725 18.84 27.37 12.74
CA PRO A 725 19.73 27.55 11.60
C PRO A 725 20.29 28.98 11.65
N PRO A 726 21.57 29.17 11.28
CA PRO A 726 22.14 30.51 11.21
C PRO A 726 21.28 31.37 10.25
N PRO A 727 21.14 32.68 10.50
CA PRO A 727 20.65 33.63 9.50
C PRO A 727 21.40 33.44 8.18
N SER A 728 20.78 33.79 7.06
CA SER A 728 21.38 33.81 5.71
C SER A 728 22.67 34.63 5.66
N GLY A 729 23.78 34.00 6.05
CA GLY A 729 25.08 34.63 6.22
C GLY A 729 26.18 33.88 5.47
N ILE A 730 27.32 34.54 5.28
CA ILE A 730 28.46 34.03 4.50
C ILE A 730 29.19 32.98 5.34
N GLN A 731 29.43 31.78 4.81
CA GLN A 731 30.10 30.68 5.52
C GLN A 731 31.23 30.10 4.66
N ILE A 732 32.47 30.12 5.12
CA ILE A 732 33.67 29.79 4.34
C ILE A 732 34.40 28.60 4.97
N ASN A 733 34.66 27.54 4.20
CA ASN A 733 35.52 26.43 4.60
C ASN A 733 36.99 26.81 4.35
N SER A 734 37.65 27.33 5.38
CA SER A 734 39.00 27.88 5.26
C SER A 734 40.03 26.80 4.91
N GLY A 735 40.77 27.03 3.84
CA GLY A 735 41.72 26.10 3.24
C GLY A 735 41.12 24.86 2.56
N GLY A 736 39.79 24.78 2.41
CA GLY A 736 39.10 23.59 1.91
C GLY A 736 38.13 23.83 0.74
N PRO A 737 37.65 22.74 0.12
CA PRO A 737 36.59 22.79 -0.89
C PRO A 737 35.22 23.07 -0.26
N VAL A 738 34.17 23.18 -1.10
CA VAL A 738 32.79 23.36 -0.62
C VAL A 738 32.39 22.19 0.31
N VAL A 739 31.87 22.54 1.50
CA VAL A 739 31.26 21.62 2.46
C VAL A 739 29.96 22.27 2.91
N ALA A 740 28.86 22.02 2.18
CA ALA A 740 27.60 22.71 2.39
C ALA A 740 27.18 22.73 3.88
N PRO A 741 26.77 23.88 4.45
CA PRO A 741 26.56 25.19 3.79
C PRO A 741 27.80 26.05 3.55
N PHE A 742 29.00 25.63 3.96
CA PHE A 742 30.24 26.38 3.79
C PHE A 742 30.71 26.34 2.33
N ILE A 743 30.91 27.51 1.72
CA ILE A 743 31.53 27.63 0.40
C ILE A 743 33.03 27.34 0.49
N ALA A 744 33.65 27.09 -0.67
CA ALA A 744 35.10 26.89 -0.74
C ALA A 744 35.85 28.14 -0.25
N ASP A 745 37.09 27.95 0.15
CA ASP A 745 37.94 29.03 0.66
C ASP A 745 38.06 30.20 -0.34
N THR A 746 37.52 31.36 0.04
CA THR A 746 37.50 32.58 -0.75
C THR A 746 37.82 33.79 0.12
N ASP A 747 38.02 34.95 -0.49
CA ASP A 747 38.16 36.25 0.18
C ASP A 747 39.38 36.38 1.12
N PHE A 748 40.36 35.49 0.98
CA PHE A 748 41.58 35.47 1.78
C PHE A 748 42.72 36.29 1.15
N VAL A 749 43.68 36.67 1.99
CA VAL A 749 44.97 37.24 1.57
C VAL A 749 46.09 36.54 2.35
N ASN A 750 47.10 36.05 1.63
CA ASN A 750 48.22 35.25 2.16
C ASN A 750 47.77 33.92 2.80
N GLY A 751 48.72 33.24 3.46
CA GLY A 751 48.52 31.93 4.09
C GLY A 751 48.66 30.75 3.13
N THR A 752 48.82 29.56 3.71
CA THR A 752 48.90 28.26 3.04
C THR A 752 47.75 27.38 3.52
N THR A 753 47.41 26.34 2.77
CA THR A 753 46.31 25.44 3.10
C THR A 753 46.84 24.04 3.42
N VAL A 754 46.20 23.34 4.35
CA VAL A 754 46.45 21.92 4.60
C VAL A 754 45.14 21.19 4.87
N THR A 755 45.09 19.94 4.45
CA THR A 755 43.98 19.01 4.75
C THR A 755 44.45 17.91 5.69
N SER A 756 43.51 17.38 6.47
CA SER A 756 43.73 16.30 7.42
C SER A 756 42.65 15.23 7.26
N THR A 757 43.03 13.98 7.44
CA THR A 757 42.09 12.84 7.48
C THR A 757 41.69 12.47 8.91
N ASN A 758 42.20 13.17 9.92
CA ASN A 758 41.87 12.90 11.32
C ASN A 758 40.37 13.04 11.56
N ALA A 759 39.80 12.13 12.35
CA ALA A 759 38.44 12.28 12.86
C ALA A 759 38.39 13.44 13.85
N ILE A 760 37.45 14.36 13.69
CA ILE A 760 37.29 15.53 14.56
C ILE A 760 36.06 15.35 15.44
N THR A 761 36.24 15.46 16.75
CA THR A 761 35.13 15.41 17.70
C THR A 761 34.38 16.73 17.68
N THR A 762 33.13 16.71 17.21
CA THR A 762 32.21 17.88 17.19
C THR A 762 31.07 17.76 18.21
N SER A 763 30.89 16.59 18.83
CA SER A 763 29.84 16.37 19.82
C SER A 763 30.04 17.26 21.05
N GLY A 764 28.94 17.87 21.51
CA GLY A 764 28.95 18.78 22.66
C GLY A 764 29.54 20.18 22.38
N VAL A 765 29.89 20.50 21.14
CA VAL A 765 30.34 21.84 20.72
C VAL A 765 29.15 22.62 20.17
N ALA A 766 28.79 23.72 20.82
CA ALA A 766 27.71 24.58 20.36
C ALA A 766 28.06 25.22 19.01
N ASN A 767 27.10 25.27 18.08
CA ASN A 767 27.27 25.85 16.73
C ASN A 767 28.40 25.21 15.91
N ALA A 768 28.68 23.91 16.10
CA ALA A 768 29.72 23.23 15.33
C ALA A 768 29.36 23.14 13.83
N ALA A 769 30.35 23.43 12.97
CA ALA A 769 30.29 23.13 11.54
C ALA A 769 30.32 21.61 11.26
N PRO A 770 29.99 21.15 10.03
CA PRO A 770 30.24 19.78 9.62
C PRO A 770 31.70 19.36 9.84
N GLN A 771 31.94 18.09 10.20
CA GLN A 771 33.29 17.59 10.50
C GLN A 771 34.31 17.90 9.39
N ALA A 772 33.88 17.83 8.12
CA ALA A 772 34.74 18.09 6.97
C ALA A 772 35.28 19.53 6.90
N VAL A 773 34.61 20.52 7.53
CA VAL A 773 35.15 21.90 7.65
C VAL A 773 36.39 21.91 8.56
N TYR A 774 36.37 21.14 9.65
CA TYR A 774 37.52 21.02 10.56
C TYR A 774 38.68 20.17 10.00
N GLN A 775 38.49 19.54 8.84
CA GLN A 775 39.49 18.71 8.17
C GLN A 775 40.29 19.47 7.10
N SER A 776 40.04 20.77 6.95
CA SER A 776 40.87 21.72 6.22
C SER A 776 41.17 22.94 7.10
N ASN A 777 42.31 23.57 6.88
CA ASN A 777 42.57 24.90 7.44
C ASN A 777 43.44 25.74 6.52
N ARG A 778 43.29 27.06 6.65
CA ARG A 778 44.27 28.04 6.20
C ARG A 778 45.17 28.40 7.38
N PHE A 779 46.48 28.37 7.17
CA PHE A 779 47.48 28.64 8.20
C PHE A 779 48.60 29.59 7.73
N GLY A 780 49.30 30.19 8.71
CA GLY A 780 50.35 31.18 8.51
C GLY A 780 49.96 32.52 9.13
N THR A 781 50.56 33.63 8.67
CA THR A 781 50.01 34.97 8.93
C THR A 781 49.19 35.40 7.71
N PHE A 782 47.88 35.54 7.88
CA PHE A 782 46.92 35.74 6.78
C PHE A 782 45.69 36.52 7.25
N GLY A 783 44.82 36.88 6.33
CA GLY A 783 43.55 37.53 6.64
C GLY A 783 42.44 37.19 5.66
N TYR A 784 41.23 37.63 5.99
CA TYR A 784 40.04 37.57 5.14
C TYR A 784 39.42 38.96 5.04
N THR A 785 38.90 39.34 3.86
CA THR A 785 38.10 40.55 3.67
C THR A 785 36.75 40.17 3.09
N ILE A 786 35.78 39.95 3.97
CA ILE A 786 34.47 39.44 3.60
C ILE A 786 33.58 40.62 3.22
N GLY A 787 33.08 40.62 1.98
CA GLY A 787 32.33 41.74 1.39
C GLY A 787 30.85 41.46 1.15
N SER A 788 30.19 42.37 0.42
CA SER A 788 28.76 42.30 0.07
C SER A 788 27.81 42.29 1.28
N LEU A 789 28.26 42.83 2.41
CA LEU A 789 27.45 43.03 3.60
C LEU A 789 26.75 44.40 3.53
N VAL A 790 25.68 44.55 4.30
CA VAL A 790 24.98 45.84 4.45
C VAL A 790 25.88 46.76 5.28
N ALA A 791 26.35 47.85 4.68
CA ALA A 791 27.21 48.83 5.35
C ALA A 791 26.58 49.33 6.66
N GLY A 792 27.36 49.36 7.74
CA GLY A 792 26.90 49.80 9.06
C GLY A 792 26.03 48.79 9.82
N LYS A 793 25.69 47.62 9.25
CA LYS A 793 24.99 46.55 9.98
C LYS A 793 25.96 45.75 10.83
N THR A 794 25.53 45.39 12.05
CA THR A 794 26.26 44.47 12.94
C THR A 794 25.90 43.02 12.62
N TYR A 795 26.92 42.18 12.53
CA TYR A 795 26.88 40.77 12.22
C TYR A 795 27.48 39.94 13.35
N THR A 796 27.03 38.70 13.48
CA THR A 796 27.72 37.69 14.29
C THR A 796 28.85 37.08 13.48
N VAL A 797 30.06 37.04 14.02
CA VAL A 797 31.23 36.39 13.41
C VAL A 797 31.57 35.13 14.19
N ARG A 798 31.48 33.95 13.59
CA ARG A 798 31.93 32.69 14.20
C ARG A 798 33.22 32.22 13.53
N LEU A 799 34.20 31.85 14.33
CA LEU A 799 35.48 31.29 13.89
C LEU A 799 35.58 29.85 14.39
N HIS A 800 35.81 28.92 13.47
CA HIS A 800 35.89 27.49 13.72
C HIS A 800 37.35 27.05 13.73
N PHE A 801 37.74 26.32 14.78
CA PHE A 801 39.08 25.78 14.92
C PHE A 801 39.07 24.30 15.32
N ALA A 802 40.04 23.54 14.82
CA ALA A 802 40.43 22.24 15.33
C ALA A 802 41.93 22.05 15.10
N GLU A 803 42.67 21.72 16.14
CA GLU A 803 44.10 21.44 16.02
C GLU A 803 44.31 19.97 15.63
N THR A 804 44.88 19.75 14.45
CA THR A 804 45.12 18.40 13.90
C THR A 804 46.60 18.05 13.80
N TYR A 805 47.50 18.99 14.05
CA TYR A 805 48.95 18.79 13.93
C TYR A 805 49.62 18.71 15.30
N TRP A 806 49.33 19.68 16.18
CA TRP A 806 49.87 19.70 17.54
C TRP A 806 48.97 18.97 18.53
N THR A 807 49.56 18.36 19.54
CA THR A 807 48.83 17.52 20.51
C THR A 807 48.80 18.10 21.92
N ALA A 808 49.57 19.16 22.19
CA ALA A 808 49.65 19.79 23.50
C ALA A 808 49.45 21.32 23.43
N ALA A 809 48.89 21.86 24.51
CA ALA A 809 48.78 23.30 24.70
C ALA A 809 50.16 23.98 24.71
N GLY A 810 50.21 25.23 24.24
CA GLY A 810 51.36 26.09 24.14
C GLY A 810 52.22 25.85 22.90
N GLN A 811 51.88 24.88 22.05
CA GLN A 811 52.64 24.59 20.82
C GLN A 811 52.31 25.57 19.70
N ARG A 812 51.04 25.93 19.55
CA ARG A 812 50.56 26.95 18.63
C ARG A 812 49.78 28.01 19.38
N VAL A 813 50.20 29.26 19.21
CA VAL A 813 49.63 30.43 19.87
C VAL A 813 49.56 31.57 18.86
N PHE A 814 48.40 32.20 18.70
CA PHE A 814 48.22 33.30 17.74
C PHE A 814 47.18 34.32 18.19
N ASN A 815 47.19 35.50 17.59
CA ASN A 815 46.17 36.52 17.82
C ASN A 815 45.18 36.55 16.65
N VAL A 816 43.95 36.98 16.91
CA VAL A 816 42.95 37.27 15.87
C VAL A 816 42.42 38.69 16.04
N THR A 817 42.35 39.43 14.94
CA THR A 817 41.68 40.74 14.90
C THR A 817 40.48 40.71 13.95
N ILE A 818 39.44 41.47 14.29
CA ILE A 818 38.27 41.75 13.45
C ILE A 818 38.13 43.27 13.34
N ASN A 819 38.10 43.80 12.12
CA ASN A 819 38.11 45.25 11.84
C ASN A 819 39.21 45.99 12.63
N SER A 820 40.42 45.41 12.63
CA SER A 820 41.60 45.89 13.36
C SER A 820 41.49 45.89 14.89
N GLN A 821 40.38 45.38 15.46
CA GLN A 821 40.24 45.17 16.91
C GLN A 821 40.66 43.74 17.26
N GLN A 822 41.56 43.58 18.23
CA GLN A 822 42.00 42.25 18.66
C GLN A 822 40.91 41.57 19.49
N VAL A 823 40.39 40.45 18.99
CA VAL A 823 39.28 39.69 19.62
C VAL A 823 39.78 38.42 20.31
N LEU A 824 40.92 37.88 19.87
CA LEU A 824 41.59 36.76 20.52
C LEU A 824 43.06 37.12 20.76
N THR A 825 43.52 36.89 21.98
CA THR A 825 44.89 37.19 22.42
C THR A 825 45.56 35.89 22.87
N ASN A 826 46.71 35.57 22.28
CA ASN A 826 47.46 34.35 22.55
C ASN A 826 46.58 33.08 22.54
N PHE A 827 45.72 32.99 21.53
CA PHE A 827 44.78 31.88 21.41
C PHE A 827 45.48 30.58 21.06
N ASP A 828 45.11 29.55 21.79
CA ASP A 828 45.61 28.19 21.68
C ASP A 828 44.42 27.25 21.55
N ILE A 829 44.35 26.58 20.41
CA ILE A 829 43.21 25.74 20.03
C ILE A 829 43.15 24.49 20.91
N VAL A 830 44.28 23.88 21.28
CA VAL A 830 44.29 22.67 22.12
C VAL A 830 43.87 23.03 23.55
N ALA A 831 44.34 24.17 24.07
CA ALA A 831 43.92 24.65 25.38
C ALA A 831 42.42 24.98 25.42
N ALA A 832 41.89 25.63 24.37
CA ALA A 832 40.49 26.01 24.28
C ALA A 832 39.56 24.80 24.08
N ALA A 833 39.94 23.85 23.23
CA ALA A 833 39.15 22.63 22.98
C ALA A 833 39.28 21.59 24.12
N GLY A 834 40.38 21.64 24.88
CA GLY A 834 40.76 20.69 25.91
C GLY A 834 41.46 19.42 25.39
N ALA A 835 41.60 19.28 24.06
CA ALA A 835 42.32 18.19 23.41
C ALA A 835 42.57 18.53 21.92
N ALA A 836 43.54 17.86 21.30
CA ALA A 836 43.69 17.86 19.84
C ALA A 836 42.56 17.06 19.16
N ASN A 837 42.34 17.29 17.86
CA ASN A 837 41.26 16.70 17.06
C ASN A 837 39.85 16.91 17.65
N LYS A 838 39.65 18.02 18.36
CA LYS A 838 38.36 18.43 18.90
C LYS A 838 38.05 19.85 18.43
N ALA A 839 36.82 20.06 17.98
CA ALA A 839 36.37 21.36 17.51
C ALA A 839 36.22 22.35 18.67
N VAL A 840 36.51 23.62 18.37
CA VAL A 840 36.16 24.77 19.20
C VAL A 840 35.65 25.90 18.31
N VAL A 841 34.63 26.62 18.77
CA VAL A 841 33.98 27.71 18.04
C VAL A 841 34.04 28.97 18.90
N GLU A 842 34.64 30.03 18.36
CA GLU A 842 34.71 31.34 19.01
C GLU A 842 33.78 32.31 18.29
N GLN A 843 32.93 33.00 19.05
CA GLN A 843 31.88 33.87 18.51
C GLN A 843 32.07 35.32 18.96
N PHE A 844 31.99 36.22 17.99
CA PHE A 844 32.12 37.67 18.17
C PHE A 844 30.99 38.41 17.45
N THR A 845 30.95 39.72 17.63
CA THR A 845 30.10 40.62 16.82
C THR A 845 30.97 41.66 16.13
N ALA A 846 30.68 41.97 14.87
CA ALA A 846 31.39 43.01 14.13
C ALA A 846 30.45 43.78 13.21
N THR A 847 30.69 45.08 13.07
CA THR A 847 29.90 45.96 12.20
C THR A 847 30.60 46.10 10.86
N ALA A 848 29.88 45.86 9.76
CA ALA A 848 30.43 46.07 8.43
C ALA A 848 30.78 47.55 8.22
N ASP A 849 31.95 47.82 7.63
CA ASP A 849 32.41 49.19 7.38
C ASP A 849 31.50 49.95 6.40
N SER A 850 31.83 51.22 6.12
CA SER A 850 31.04 52.05 5.20
C SER A 850 30.96 51.51 3.76
N THR A 851 31.78 50.52 3.43
CA THR A 851 31.79 49.83 2.12
C THR A 851 31.16 48.43 2.18
N GLY A 852 30.60 48.02 3.32
CA GLY A 852 29.95 46.73 3.48
C GLY A 852 30.93 45.58 3.67
N LYS A 853 32.06 45.80 4.36
CA LYS A 853 33.10 44.77 4.57
C LYS A 853 33.41 44.51 6.05
N ILE A 854 33.78 43.27 6.36
CA ILE A 854 34.41 42.86 7.63
C ILE A 854 35.78 42.25 7.31
N THR A 855 36.82 42.75 7.98
CA THR A 855 38.20 42.28 7.78
C THR A 855 38.69 41.49 8.99
N LEU A 856 39.23 40.29 8.75
CA LEU A 856 39.81 39.40 9.75
C LEU A 856 41.32 39.28 9.53
N GLN A 857 42.12 39.27 10.59
CA GLN A 857 43.54 38.92 10.51
C GLN A 857 43.94 37.91 11.57
N PHE A 858 44.70 36.89 11.16
CA PHE A 858 45.26 35.84 11.99
C PHE A 858 46.78 36.03 12.04
N ILE A 859 47.29 36.35 13.22
CA ILE A 859 48.67 36.83 13.41
C ILE A 859 49.44 35.82 14.26
N THR A 860 50.44 35.19 13.67
CA THR A 860 51.32 34.24 14.34
C THR A 860 52.03 34.88 15.53
N VAL A 861 51.94 34.25 16.71
CA VAL A 861 52.77 34.58 17.88
C VAL A 861 53.81 33.47 18.11
N LYS A 862 53.37 32.21 18.09
CA LYS A 862 54.21 31.01 18.18
C LYS A 862 53.62 29.92 17.29
N ASP A 863 54.38 29.48 16.30
CA ASP A 863 53.91 28.63 15.18
C ASP A 863 52.75 29.27 14.38
N ASN A 864 52.48 28.74 13.18
CA ASN A 864 51.53 29.32 12.24
C ASN A 864 50.11 29.45 12.82
N ALA A 865 49.52 30.65 12.80
CA ALA A 865 48.10 30.83 13.10
C ALA A 865 47.24 29.98 12.14
N GLN A 866 46.02 29.58 12.53
CA GLN A 866 45.12 28.84 11.62
C GLN A 866 43.65 29.15 11.87
N VAL A 867 42.80 28.86 10.88
CA VAL A 867 41.35 28.78 11.00
C VAL A 867 40.80 27.71 10.05
N ASN A 868 39.80 26.96 10.50
CA ASN A 868 39.17 25.88 9.74
C ASN A 868 37.89 26.34 9.03
N GLY A 869 37.14 27.28 9.62
CA GLY A 869 35.97 27.86 8.98
C GLY A 869 35.54 29.19 9.58
N ILE A 870 34.78 29.97 8.81
CA ILE A 870 34.32 31.31 9.19
C ILE A 870 32.84 31.45 8.84
N GLU A 871 32.03 32.01 9.74
CA GLU A 871 30.64 32.42 9.44
C GLU A 871 30.44 33.92 9.77
N ILE A 872 29.71 34.65 8.91
CA ILE A 872 29.26 36.03 9.10
C ILE A 872 27.74 36.07 8.93
N LEU A 873 26.99 36.34 10.02
CA LEU A 873 25.55 36.10 10.13
C LEU A 873 24.75 37.33 10.54
#